data_AF-A0A8S4A7V0-F1
#
_entry.id   AF-A0A8S4A7V0-F1
#
_cell.length_a   1.000
_cell.length_b   1.000
_cell.length_c   1.000
_cell.angle_alpha   90.00
_cell.angle_beta   90.00
_cell.angle_gamma   90.00
#
_symmetry.space_group_name_H-M   'P 1'
#
loop_
_entity.id
_entity.type
_entity.pdbx_description
1 polymer ?
#
loop_
_entity_poly.entity_id
_entity_poly.type
_entity_poly.pdbx_seq_one_letter_code
_entity_poly.pdbx_strand_id
1 'polypeptide(L)'
;MTDRYPRLRSPSGRRYTPSDPSNGGVGGSREDNQNVVRTLPASTSQSKTGQMQSLLGEFKVLYESKLKNLDDADKRGEETTKVRTRVLQAYVNDLCEQNEVLVQTIDELEREANERVNELEDKLHKSSISGKDHQTKYRELERELRTLSVEKTRAEALLEDVQARLTQQEETTAKLREQNSNLNYDINQLISVMEMARSSGKWEVDRVRFRELTFDQVFGSLPKTSSSNIQVSDSDNDLRDQIRQKDDLIVALQQELKQLRSESRLMGGDTVSDTSELSATRLRSDLTKLQQRVEDLKYEIQSRDRKISSLTSHISDLETELDIKNSEINSCMQTVKKLQEKGRHSVLESSKSGDMIRQLKSDVVSLRENHSEPSQDISHFERHIRTLEAELAESKEYRRKNLDEIGILQEKLREGQFSIHDHHDVLKSELGRRDDTIQKLRKDVLSLQEKRDSALSELHRMEKRNKALEDETAHFRAQISEADDEVANANKKVTNLEGELQFLRSQNDECQGQICEQKEMITQLRNENRDIEDKLQEALSTAHQRNEVIKQMKEELKLDSSKIEDMKLKLEEADREHQHLQSRYTAQVKEIDRLQTETQEKELTLSQKETMYRSEMADREEEISRLKADLNVLHEKLAESEGQLISREEHIDHVQNKLRDVVSQLTRRENELQALESKLEAANDERKRLADVVQHREMSLQQLEHDFDHAKEKYKDAVEENGRLEARIQAFAISAQTEQDVLSSEMKHKDEGLVRMKMDIMKLQELCSRYEEQISQAEKEAEYLRSQLRSSQNE
;
A
#
# COMPACT_ATOMS: atom_id res chain seq x y z
N MET A 1 -44.27 -17.40 53.14
CA MET A 1 -43.52 -16.77 54.25
C MET A 1 -42.55 -15.77 53.65
N THR A 2 -42.24 -14.66 54.36
CA THR A 2 -41.06 -13.78 54.14
C THR A 2 -40.69 -13.50 52.67
N ASP A 3 -41.23 -12.50 51.97
CA ASP A 3 -41.43 -11.08 52.34
C ASP A 3 -40.11 -10.34 52.66
N ARG A 4 -39.68 -9.44 51.75
CA ARG A 4 -38.57 -8.46 51.91
C ARG A 4 -38.51 -7.46 50.74
N TYR A 5 -39.38 -6.44 50.76
CA TYR A 5 -39.19 -5.22 49.97
C TYR A 5 -38.23 -4.24 50.67
N PRO A 6 -37.19 -3.70 50.00
CA PRO A 6 -36.46 -2.52 50.48
C PRO A 6 -37.25 -1.24 50.13
N ARG A 7 -37.62 -0.45 51.13
CA ARG A 7 -38.20 0.89 50.91
C ARG A 7 -37.10 1.87 50.51
N LEU A 8 -37.18 2.46 49.32
CA LEU A 8 -36.44 3.70 49.01
C LEU A 8 -37.22 4.92 49.51
N ARG A 9 -36.52 5.86 50.14
CA ARG A 9 -37.08 7.12 50.63
C ARG A 9 -37.18 8.13 49.49
N SER A 10 -38.33 8.78 49.36
CA SER A 10 -38.42 10.07 48.66
C SER A 10 -37.67 11.15 49.47
N PRO A 11 -36.81 11.97 48.86
CA PRO A 11 -36.34 13.22 49.46
C PRO A 11 -37.49 14.24 49.51
N SER A 12 -37.67 14.93 50.63
CA SER A 12 -38.61 16.03 50.74
C SER A 12 -38.07 17.27 50.02
N GLY A 13 -38.88 17.88 49.15
CA GLY A 13 -38.51 19.15 48.52
C GLY A 13 -38.36 20.27 49.55
N ARG A 14 -37.22 20.98 49.52
CA ARG A 14 -37.07 22.25 50.24
C ARG A 14 -37.54 23.40 49.35
N ARG A 15 -38.32 24.31 49.92
CA ARG A 15 -38.59 25.62 49.32
C ARG A 15 -37.29 26.41 49.22
N TYR A 16 -37.03 27.00 48.05
CA TYR A 16 -36.21 28.21 47.95
C TYR A 16 -37.14 29.42 47.94
N THR A 17 -36.72 30.48 48.63
CA THR A 17 -37.24 31.85 48.52
C THR A 17 -36.03 32.79 48.49
N PRO A 18 -36.02 33.83 47.65
CA PRO A 18 -34.78 34.48 47.24
C PRO A 18 -34.20 35.45 48.27
N SER A 19 -32.89 35.69 48.17
CA SER A 19 -32.17 36.76 48.86
C SER A 19 -30.93 37.11 48.02
N ASP A 20 -31.05 38.16 47.20
CA ASP A 20 -29.97 38.74 46.41
C ASP A 20 -29.35 39.95 47.15
N PRO A 21 -28.16 40.44 46.74
CA PRO A 21 -27.00 39.70 46.24
C PRO A 21 -25.73 40.07 47.02
N SER A 22 -24.78 39.15 47.18
CA SER A 22 -23.41 39.51 47.60
C SER A 22 -22.35 38.78 46.76
N ASN A 23 -21.63 39.59 45.99
CA ASN A 23 -20.61 39.21 45.00
C ASN A 23 -19.41 38.47 45.65
N GLY A 24 -18.87 37.46 44.97
CA GLY A 24 -17.84 36.58 45.55
C GLY A 24 -17.20 35.57 44.58
N GLY A 25 -16.74 36.04 43.41
CA GLY A 25 -16.08 35.20 42.41
C GLY A 25 -14.58 34.98 42.66
N VAL A 26 -14.17 33.70 42.66
CA VAL A 26 -12.87 33.12 42.26
C VAL A 26 -11.59 33.97 42.45
N GLY A 27 -10.70 33.51 43.34
CA GLY A 27 -9.27 33.80 43.25
C GLY A 27 -8.53 32.67 42.55
N GLY A 28 -7.82 32.98 41.46
CA GLY A 28 -6.88 32.07 40.78
C GLY A 28 -5.55 32.78 40.54
N SER A 29 -4.43 32.07 40.66
CA SER A 29 -3.08 32.61 40.39
C SER A 29 -2.98 33.07 38.93
N ARG A 30 -2.61 34.32 38.62
CA ARG A 30 -1.36 35.03 38.95
C ARG A 30 -0.17 34.45 38.18
N GLU A 31 -0.06 34.85 36.92
CA GLU A 31 1.23 34.88 36.22
C GLU A 31 2.09 36.06 36.70
N ASP A 32 3.39 35.99 36.43
CA ASP A 32 4.34 37.02 36.79
C ASP A 32 4.12 38.33 36.03
N ASN A 33 3.97 39.41 36.79
CA ASN A 33 4.30 40.74 36.33
C ASN A 33 5.05 41.45 37.47
N GLN A 34 6.20 42.06 37.16
CA GLN A 34 7.13 42.62 38.14
C GLN A 34 6.61 43.94 38.74
N ASN A 35 5.57 43.84 39.56
CA ASN A 35 5.01 44.95 40.31
C ASN A 35 5.40 44.86 41.78
N VAL A 36 6.40 45.66 42.16
CA VAL A 36 6.76 45.89 43.56
C VAL A 36 5.64 46.70 44.22
N VAL A 37 4.60 45.99 44.69
CA VAL A 37 3.54 46.59 45.50
C VAL A 37 4.13 46.98 46.85
N ARG A 38 4.70 48.19 46.90
CA ARG A 38 4.80 48.96 48.14
C ARG A 38 3.39 49.03 48.72
N THR A 39 3.22 48.54 49.93
CA THR A 39 2.03 48.79 50.73
C THR A 39 1.82 50.30 50.84
N LEU A 40 0.75 50.81 50.21
CA LEU A 40 0.32 52.20 50.39
C LEU A 40 -0.13 52.37 51.85
N PRO A 41 0.54 53.21 52.66
CA PRO A 41 0.14 53.41 54.04
C PRO A 41 -1.06 54.36 54.08
N ALA A 42 -2.19 53.89 54.60
CA ALA A 42 -3.37 54.72 54.85
C ALA A 42 -3.17 55.65 56.09
N SER A 43 -2.08 56.42 56.13
CA SER A 43 -1.63 57.14 57.35
C SER A 43 -0.66 58.31 57.11
N THR A 44 -0.91 59.18 56.12
CA THR A 44 -0.09 60.42 55.93
C THR A 44 -0.84 61.70 55.60
N SER A 45 -2.08 61.66 55.10
CA SER A 45 -2.83 62.86 54.68
C SER A 45 -3.26 63.76 55.85
N GLN A 46 -3.78 63.18 56.93
CA GLN A 46 -4.30 63.93 58.09
C GLN A 46 -3.23 64.76 58.83
N SER A 47 -1.95 64.41 58.74
CA SER A 47 -0.88 65.15 59.43
C SER A 47 -0.54 66.48 58.75
N LYS A 48 -0.73 66.61 57.43
CA LYS A 48 -0.35 67.82 56.68
C LYS A 48 -1.39 68.93 56.82
N THR A 49 -2.67 68.59 56.82
CA THR A 49 -3.77 69.57 56.99
C THR A 49 -3.70 70.29 58.34
N GLY A 50 -3.36 69.59 59.42
CA GLY A 50 -3.18 70.22 60.74
C GLY A 50 -2.04 71.23 60.81
N GLN A 51 -0.90 70.96 60.15
CA GLN A 51 0.22 71.89 60.08
C GLN A 51 -0.15 73.16 59.28
N MET A 52 -0.85 73.00 58.16
CA MET A 52 -1.30 74.12 57.33
C MET A 52 -2.33 75.01 58.07
N GLN A 53 -3.21 74.41 58.89
CA GLN A 53 -4.13 75.16 59.75
C GLN A 53 -3.42 75.94 60.87
N SER A 54 -2.33 75.43 61.45
CA SER A 54 -1.51 76.18 62.42
C SER A 54 -0.90 77.43 61.78
N LEU A 55 -0.24 77.25 60.63
CA LEU A 55 0.40 78.34 59.89
C LEU A 55 -0.61 79.43 59.48
N LEU A 56 -1.80 79.06 58.99
CA LEU A 56 -2.87 80.02 58.69
C LEU A 56 -3.34 80.80 59.93
N GLY A 57 -3.38 80.15 61.11
CA GLY A 57 -3.64 80.82 62.38
C GLY A 57 -2.55 81.81 62.77
N GLU A 58 -1.28 81.44 62.62
CA GLU A 58 -0.11 82.27 62.92
C GLU A 58 -0.04 83.49 62.00
N PHE A 59 -0.24 83.32 60.68
CA PHE A 59 -0.33 84.43 59.72
C PHE A 59 -1.48 85.38 60.04
N LYS A 60 -2.66 84.86 60.38
CA LYS A 60 -3.81 85.68 60.78
C LYS A 60 -3.49 86.56 62.00
N VAL A 61 -2.94 85.97 63.07
CA VAL A 61 -2.54 86.72 64.28
C VAL A 61 -1.48 87.77 63.96
N LEU A 62 -0.54 87.47 63.06
CA LEU A 62 0.51 88.40 62.64
C LEU A 62 -0.04 89.60 61.86
N TYR A 63 -1.03 89.40 60.98
CA TYR A 63 -1.70 90.48 60.26
C TYR A 63 -2.67 91.29 61.14
N GLU A 64 -3.43 90.64 62.04
CA GLU A 64 -4.26 91.32 63.04
C GLU A 64 -3.41 92.19 63.98
N SER A 65 -2.24 91.70 64.41
CA SER A 65 -1.27 92.47 65.20
C SER A 65 -0.72 93.69 64.45
N LYS A 66 -0.34 93.52 63.17
CA LYS A 66 0.10 94.65 62.32
C LYS A 66 -0.99 95.73 62.16
N LEU A 67 -2.25 95.33 61.96
CA LEU A 67 -3.37 96.28 61.87
C LEU A 67 -3.60 97.02 63.20
N LYS A 68 -3.67 96.29 64.31
CA LYS A 68 -3.88 96.89 65.64
C LYS A 68 -2.78 97.91 66.01
N ASN A 69 -1.53 97.60 65.69
CA ASN A 69 -0.40 98.52 65.90
C ASN A 69 -0.50 99.80 65.04
N LEU A 70 -1.15 99.73 63.87
CA LEU A 70 -1.46 100.90 63.03
C LEU A 70 -2.65 101.70 63.55
N ASP A 71 -3.69 101.03 64.07
CA ASP A 71 -4.85 101.71 64.67
C ASP A 71 -4.46 102.48 65.94
N ASP A 72 -3.48 101.98 66.71
CA ASP A 72 -2.89 102.70 67.84
C ASP A 72 -1.90 103.79 67.42
N ALA A 73 -1.35 103.76 66.19
CA ALA A 73 -0.57 104.85 65.61
C ALA A 73 -1.47 105.96 65.01
N ASP A 74 -2.65 105.63 64.50
CA ASP A 74 -3.61 106.61 63.97
C ASP A 74 -4.03 107.63 65.03
N LYS A 75 -4.22 107.14 66.27
CA LYS A 75 -4.51 107.94 67.46
C LYS A 75 -3.38 108.92 67.84
N ARG A 76 -2.21 108.84 67.19
CA ARG A 76 -1.05 109.73 67.38
C ARG A 76 -0.82 110.71 66.22
N GLY A 77 -1.60 110.62 65.14
CA GLY A 77 -1.59 111.62 64.05
C GLY A 77 -0.47 111.51 63.03
N GLU A 78 0.19 110.35 62.90
CA GLU A 78 1.20 110.08 61.87
C GLU A 78 0.56 109.71 60.51
N GLU A 79 1.35 109.62 59.43
CA GLU A 79 0.87 109.33 58.07
C GLU A 79 0.55 107.82 57.82
N THR A 80 -0.22 107.25 58.74
CA THR A 80 -0.62 105.84 58.86
C THR A 80 -1.25 105.23 57.62
N THR A 81 -2.05 106.00 56.88
CA THR A 81 -2.90 105.53 55.77
C THR A 81 -2.07 104.82 54.71
N LYS A 82 -0.93 105.40 54.31
CA LYS A 82 0.01 104.80 53.35
C LYS A 82 0.59 103.47 53.85
N VAL A 83 0.79 103.30 55.15
CA VAL A 83 1.30 102.06 55.75
C VAL A 83 0.19 101.01 55.83
N ARG A 84 -1.03 101.40 56.23
CA ARG A 84 -2.21 100.51 56.20
C ARG A 84 -2.48 100.00 54.78
N THR A 85 -2.42 100.85 53.76
CA THR A 85 -2.53 100.43 52.35
C THR A 85 -1.46 99.41 51.96
N ARG A 86 -0.19 99.58 52.38
CA ARG A 86 0.88 98.59 52.10
C ARG A 86 0.66 97.26 52.81
N VAL A 87 0.22 97.27 54.07
CA VAL A 87 -0.07 96.04 54.83
C VAL A 87 -1.26 95.29 54.24
N LEU A 88 -2.31 96.01 53.82
CA LEU A 88 -3.45 95.41 53.12
C LEU A 88 -3.06 94.90 51.71
N GLN A 89 -2.22 95.62 50.97
CA GLN A 89 -1.73 95.16 49.66
C GLN A 89 -0.87 93.89 49.80
N ALA A 90 0.00 93.81 50.82
CA ALA A 90 0.74 92.59 51.12
C ALA A 90 -0.21 91.43 51.45
N TYR A 91 -1.18 91.64 52.35
CA TYR A 91 -2.17 90.61 52.69
C TYR A 91 -3.01 90.15 51.47
N VAL A 92 -3.38 91.07 50.56
CA VAL A 92 -4.07 90.72 49.30
C VAL A 92 -3.15 89.93 48.36
N ASN A 93 -1.88 90.30 48.24
CA ASN A 93 -0.91 89.56 47.43
C ASN A 93 -0.67 88.14 48.00
N ASP A 94 -0.45 88.02 49.32
CA ASP A 94 -0.29 86.73 50.02
C ASP A 94 -1.53 85.82 49.83
N LEU A 95 -2.74 86.42 49.80
CA LEU A 95 -3.98 85.69 49.50
C LEU A 95 -4.10 85.30 48.02
N CYS A 96 -3.63 86.13 47.08
CA CYS A 96 -3.58 85.76 45.67
C CYS A 96 -2.62 84.58 45.44
N GLU A 97 -1.41 84.61 46.02
CA GLU A 97 -0.45 83.51 45.95
C GLU A 97 -0.98 82.22 46.59
N GLN A 98 -1.64 82.32 47.75
CA GLN A 98 -2.33 81.17 48.36
C GLN A 98 -3.45 80.61 47.48
N ASN A 99 -4.24 81.46 46.82
CA ASN A 99 -5.29 81.00 45.90
C ASN A 99 -4.71 80.36 44.63
N GLU A 100 -3.60 80.88 44.08
CA GLU A 100 -2.91 80.28 42.94
C GLU A 100 -2.33 78.90 43.29
N VAL A 101 -1.70 78.74 44.47
CA VAL A 101 -1.21 77.45 44.97
C VAL A 101 -2.36 76.47 45.25
N LEU A 102 -3.50 76.95 45.76
CA LEU A 102 -4.69 76.13 45.95
C LEU A 102 -5.29 75.65 44.61
N VAL A 103 -5.38 76.53 43.60
CA VAL A 103 -5.82 76.16 42.26
C VAL A 103 -4.87 75.13 41.64
N GLN A 104 -3.56 75.35 41.70
CA GLN A 104 -2.57 74.37 41.21
C GLN A 104 -2.69 73.01 41.93
N THR A 105 -2.92 73.02 43.25
CA THR A 105 -3.13 71.79 44.03
C THR A 105 -4.43 71.07 43.62
N ILE A 106 -5.49 71.82 43.29
CA ILE A 106 -6.74 71.26 42.77
C ILE A 106 -6.54 70.69 41.37
N ASP A 107 -5.89 71.43 40.46
CA ASP A 107 -5.55 70.99 39.09
C ASP A 107 -4.68 69.72 39.10
N GLU A 108 -3.78 69.57 40.07
CA GLU A 108 -2.99 68.35 40.28
C GLU A 108 -3.83 67.19 40.82
N LEU A 109 -4.71 67.43 41.80
CA LEU A 109 -5.60 66.39 42.35
C LEU A 109 -6.66 65.94 41.34
N GLU A 110 -7.20 66.84 40.51
CA GLU A 110 -8.11 66.50 39.42
C GLU A 110 -7.38 65.68 38.34
N ARG A 111 -6.13 66.01 38.03
CA ARG A 111 -5.30 65.24 37.10
C ARG A 111 -5.00 63.84 37.64
N GLU A 112 -4.57 63.74 38.90
CA GLU A 112 -4.30 62.46 39.59
C GLU A 112 -5.57 61.60 39.72
N ALA A 113 -6.73 62.23 39.92
CA ALA A 113 -8.03 61.55 39.93
C ALA A 113 -8.42 61.03 38.53
N ASN A 114 -8.28 61.85 37.49
CA ASN A 114 -8.57 61.46 36.10
C ASN A 114 -7.61 60.36 35.61
N GLU A 115 -6.33 60.43 35.94
CA GLU A 115 -5.34 59.37 35.67
C GLU A 115 -5.72 58.05 36.36
N ARG A 116 -6.16 58.10 37.63
CA ARG A 116 -6.68 56.91 38.34
C ARG A 116 -7.97 56.35 37.73
N VAL A 117 -8.89 57.20 37.29
CA VAL A 117 -10.13 56.78 36.62
C VAL A 117 -9.78 56.08 35.31
N ASN A 118 -8.94 56.70 34.46
CA ASN A 118 -8.46 56.10 33.23
C ASN A 118 -7.77 54.74 33.48
N GLU A 119 -6.89 54.64 34.48
CA GLU A 119 -6.26 53.37 34.87
C GLU A 119 -7.28 52.29 35.28
N LEU A 120 -8.37 52.67 35.96
CA LEU A 120 -9.41 51.74 36.41
C LEU A 120 -10.33 51.31 35.26
N GLU A 121 -10.69 52.24 34.36
CA GLU A 121 -11.44 51.93 33.14
C GLU A 121 -10.64 50.98 32.23
N ASP A 122 -9.34 51.24 32.07
CA ASP A 122 -8.44 50.43 31.24
C ASP A 122 -8.25 49.01 31.81
N LYS A 123 -8.14 48.87 33.14
CA LYS A 123 -8.13 47.57 33.83
C LYS A 123 -9.48 46.85 33.74
N LEU A 124 -10.59 47.57 33.88
CA LEU A 124 -11.94 47.02 33.74
C LEU A 124 -12.20 46.55 32.31
N HIS A 125 -11.74 47.30 31.31
CA HIS A 125 -11.84 46.94 29.90
C HIS A 125 -11.04 45.68 29.58
N LYS A 126 -9.78 45.60 30.04
CA LYS A 126 -8.93 44.40 29.92
C LYS A 126 -9.55 43.18 30.62
N SER A 127 -10.12 43.36 31.82
CA SER A 127 -10.85 42.30 32.51
C SER A 127 -12.14 41.88 31.78
N SER A 128 -12.83 42.81 31.12
CA SER A 128 -14.05 42.54 30.34
C SER A 128 -13.76 41.77 29.05
N ILE A 129 -12.66 42.10 28.36
CA ILE A 129 -12.17 41.33 27.21
C ILE A 129 -11.79 39.92 27.66
N SER A 130 -10.92 39.79 28.66
CA SER A 130 -10.50 38.48 29.16
C SER A 130 -11.68 37.60 29.61
N GLY A 131 -12.71 38.19 30.24
CA GLY A 131 -13.94 37.48 30.60
C GLY A 131 -14.73 36.96 29.38
N LYS A 132 -14.77 37.71 28.28
CA LYS A 132 -15.39 37.27 27.00
C LYS A 132 -14.58 36.16 26.34
N ASP A 133 -13.26 36.23 26.38
CA ASP A 133 -12.38 35.21 25.81
C ASP A 133 -12.53 33.88 26.55
N HIS A 134 -12.52 33.90 27.89
CA HIS A 134 -12.79 32.73 28.72
C HIS A 134 -14.20 32.17 28.51
N GLN A 135 -15.22 33.03 28.39
CA GLN A 135 -16.58 32.59 28.05
C GLN A 135 -16.69 31.96 26.65
N THR A 136 -15.84 32.39 25.70
CA THR A 136 -15.82 31.86 24.33
C THR A 136 -15.13 30.50 24.30
N LYS A 137 -13.95 30.37 24.92
CA LYS A 137 -13.27 29.08 25.15
C LYS A 137 -14.15 28.06 25.87
N TYR A 138 -14.92 28.49 26.89
CA TYR A 138 -15.86 27.60 27.58
C TYR A 138 -16.94 27.05 26.61
N ARG A 139 -17.53 27.90 25.76
CA ARG A 139 -18.49 27.46 24.73
C ARG A 139 -17.86 26.58 23.66
N GLU A 140 -16.56 26.70 23.39
CA GLU A 140 -15.84 25.84 22.44
C GLU A 140 -15.62 24.45 23.04
N LEU A 141 -15.09 24.37 24.26
CA LEU A 141 -14.97 23.12 25.02
C LEU A 141 -16.32 22.43 25.25
N GLU A 142 -17.40 23.19 25.47
CA GLU A 142 -18.75 22.64 25.60
C GLU A 142 -19.26 22.03 24.28
N ARG A 143 -18.91 22.60 23.12
CA ARG A 143 -19.24 22.01 21.81
C ARG A 143 -18.39 20.76 21.54
N GLU A 144 -17.09 20.82 21.81
CA GLU A 144 -16.17 19.69 21.67
C GLU A 144 -16.61 18.49 22.52
N LEU A 145 -16.96 18.72 23.79
CA LEU A 145 -17.46 17.69 24.70
C LEU A 145 -18.80 17.09 24.23
N ARG A 146 -19.69 17.89 23.61
CA ARG A 146 -20.91 17.37 22.95
C ARG A 146 -20.58 16.51 21.74
N THR A 147 -19.65 16.92 20.88
CA THR A 147 -19.19 16.13 19.72
C THR A 147 -18.59 14.79 20.17
N LEU A 148 -17.65 14.82 21.12
CA LEU A 148 -17.04 13.61 21.70
C LEU A 148 -18.07 12.69 22.35
N SER A 149 -19.13 13.24 22.96
CA SER A 149 -20.23 12.44 23.49
C SER A 149 -21.05 11.72 22.41
N VAL A 150 -21.18 12.29 21.20
CA VAL A 150 -21.88 11.67 20.06
C VAL A 150 -20.98 10.65 19.35
N GLU A 151 -19.69 10.94 19.21
CA GLU A 151 -18.71 9.98 18.70
C GLU A 151 -18.60 8.77 19.63
N LYS A 152 -18.64 9.00 20.96
CA LYS A 152 -18.67 7.93 21.95
C LYS A 152 -19.89 7.02 21.78
N THR A 153 -21.11 7.55 21.72
CA THR A 153 -22.32 6.70 21.59
C THR A 153 -22.35 5.97 20.25
N ARG A 154 -21.82 6.57 19.19
CA ARG A 154 -21.64 5.90 17.89
C ARG A 154 -20.64 4.73 17.98
N ALA A 155 -19.54 4.91 18.71
CA ALA A 155 -18.55 3.84 18.94
C ALA A 155 -19.11 2.72 19.84
N GLU A 156 -19.90 3.05 20.87
CA GLU A 156 -20.61 2.08 21.71
C GLU A 156 -21.61 1.25 20.89
N ALA A 157 -22.39 1.87 19.99
CA ALA A 157 -23.32 1.16 19.11
C ALA A 157 -22.62 0.27 18.05
N LEU A 158 -21.48 0.69 17.50
CA LEU A 158 -20.68 -0.15 16.60
C LEU A 158 -20.05 -1.35 17.32
N LEU A 159 -19.67 -1.18 18.59
CA LEU A 159 -19.15 -2.26 19.43
C LEU A 159 -20.24 -3.29 19.76
N GLU A 160 -21.49 -2.86 19.95
CA GLU A 160 -22.65 -3.74 20.13
C GLU A 160 -22.97 -4.55 18.85
N ASP A 161 -22.96 -3.94 17.66
CA ASP A 161 -23.13 -4.65 16.37
C ASP A 161 -22.03 -5.72 16.16
N VAL A 162 -20.77 -5.35 16.40
CA VAL A 162 -19.64 -6.29 16.26
C VAL A 162 -19.74 -7.44 17.27
N GLN A 163 -20.20 -7.20 18.50
CA GLN A 163 -20.47 -8.25 19.47
C GLN A 163 -21.62 -9.17 19.04
N ALA A 164 -22.73 -8.62 18.55
CA ALA A 164 -23.85 -9.40 18.03
C ALA A 164 -23.40 -10.31 16.87
N ARG A 165 -22.68 -9.75 15.89
CA ARG A 165 -22.11 -10.50 14.75
C ARG A 165 -21.12 -11.57 15.19
N LEU A 166 -20.28 -11.29 16.18
CA LEU A 166 -19.36 -12.28 16.76
C LEU A 166 -20.13 -13.47 17.37
N THR A 167 -21.14 -13.21 18.21
CA THR A 167 -21.93 -14.30 18.82
C THR A 167 -22.67 -15.14 17.77
N GLN A 168 -23.19 -14.53 16.71
CA GLN A 168 -23.79 -15.26 15.58
C GLN A 168 -22.76 -16.13 14.82
N GLN A 169 -21.53 -15.64 14.66
CA GLN A 169 -20.43 -16.40 14.05
C GLN A 169 -19.94 -17.54 14.96
N GLU A 170 -19.91 -17.34 16.28
CA GLU A 170 -19.61 -18.39 17.25
C GLU A 170 -20.69 -19.47 17.26
N GLU A 171 -21.98 -19.10 17.23
CA GLU A 171 -23.11 -20.04 17.13
C GLU A 171 -23.05 -20.89 15.85
N THR A 172 -22.82 -20.27 14.69
CA THR A 172 -22.73 -20.98 13.40
C THR A 172 -21.50 -21.88 13.36
N THR A 173 -20.38 -21.45 13.91
CA THR A 173 -19.17 -22.28 14.06
C THR A 173 -19.41 -23.44 15.03
N ALA A 174 -20.19 -23.26 16.11
CA ALA A 174 -20.56 -24.33 17.03
C ALA A 174 -21.44 -25.39 16.35
N LYS A 175 -22.48 -24.95 15.61
CA LYS A 175 -23.35 -25.83 14.81
C LYS A 175 -22.55 -26.64 13.78
N LEU A 176 -21.65 -25.99 13.03
CA LEU A 176 -20.77 -26.67 12.07
C LEU A 176 -19.81 -27.67 12.73
N ARG A 177 -19.31 -27.40 13.95
CA ARG A 177 -18.49 -28.35 14.73
C ARG A 177 -19.31 -29.56 15.19
N GLU A 178 -20.54 -29.36 15.62
CA GLU A 178 -21.47 -30.44 16.00
C GLU A 178 -21.79 -31.35 14.82
N GLN A 179 -22.17 -30.78 13.66
CA GLN A 179 -22.41 -31.54 12.43
C GLN A 179 -21.17 -32.30 11.95
N ASN A 180 -19.98 -31.68 12.02
CA ASN A 180 -18.72 -32.40 11.74
C ASN A 180 -18.48 -33.55 12.74
N SER A 181 -18.83 -33.40 14.01
CA SER A 181 -18.73 -34.49 14.99
C SER A 181 -19.72 -35.62 14.72
N ASN A 182 -20.92 -35.32 14.22
CA ASN A 182 -21.91 -36.31 13.82
C ASN A 182 -21.48 -37.05 12.55
N LEU A 183 -21.05 -36.32 11.51
CA LEU A 183 -20.55 -36.92 10.27
C LEU A 183 -19.30 -37.78 10.49
N ASN A 184 -18.37 -37.37 11.36
CA ASN A 184 -17.24 -38.20 11.73
C ASN A 184 -17.67 -39.47 12.48
N TYR A 185 -18.68 -39.40 13.35
CA TYR A 185 -19.26 -40.61 13.96
C TYR A 185 -19.87 -41.53 12.88
N ASP A 186 -20.61 -40.97 11.92
CA ASP A 186 -21.26 -41.74 10.84
C ASP A 186 -20.23 -42.41 9.90
N ILE A 187 -19.13 -41.72 9.59
CA ILE A 187 -17.98 -42.28 8.86
C ILE A 187 -17.33 -43.42 9.65
N ASN A 188 -17.10 -43.27 10.96
CA ASN A 188 -16.54 -44.34 11.79
C ASN A 188 -17.47 -45.57 11.87
N GLN A 189 -18.79 -45.35 11.93
CA GLN A 189 -19.78 -46.43 11.83
C GLN A 189 -19.71 -47.14 10.47
N LEU A 190 -19.53 -46.42 9.35
CA LEU A 190 -19.33 -47.01 8.03
C LEU A 190 -18.03 -47.81 7.92
N ILE A 191 -16.92 -47.29 8.44
CA ILE A 191 -15.63 -48.00 8.47
C ILE A 191 -15.78 -49.32 9.22
N SER A 192 -16.42 -49.30 10.40
CA SER A 192 -16.69 -50.50 11.19
C SER A 192 -17.51 -51.55 10.42
N VAL A 193 -18.51 -51.13 9.63
CA VAL A 193 -19.29 -52.03 8.75
C VAL A 193 -18.42 -52.62 7.65
N MET A 194 -17.56 -51.82 7.02
CA MET A 194 -16.67 -52.29 5.96
C MET A 194 -15.61 -53.27 6.48
N GLU A 195 -15.12 -53.08 7.70
CA GLU A 195 -14.20 -54.00 8.38
C GLU A 195 -14.90 -55.31 8.79
N MET A 196 -16.12 -55.23 9.34
CA MET A 196 -16.94 -56.41 9.60
C MET A 196 -17.29 -57.17 8.32
N ALA A 197 -17.66 -56.48 7.24
CA ALA A 197 -17.96 -57.12 5.96
C ALA A 197 -16.73 -57.78 5.30
N ARG A 198 -15.55 -57.16 5.43
CA ARG A 198 -14.27 -57.73 4.96
C ARG A 198 -13.84 -58.97 5.77
N SER A 199 -14.16 -59.03 7.06
CA SER A 199 -13.75 -60.13 7.95
C SER A 199 -14.78 -61.28 8.01
N SER A 200 -16.07 -61.00 7.85
CA SER A 200 -17.14 -62.02 7.87
C SER A 200 -17.60 -62.49 6.48
N GLY A 201 -17.30 -61.73 5.43
CA GLY A 201 -17.85 -61.90 4.09
C GLY A 201 -19.32 -61.47 3.95
N LYS A 202 -19.91 -60.81 4.96
CA LYS A 202 -21.32 -60.39 5.01
C LYS A 202 -21.50 -58.96 5.50
N TRP A 203 -22.35 -58.22 4.81
CA TRP A 203 -22.72 -56.85 5.19
C TRP A 203 -23.78 -56.86 6.32
N GLU A 204 -23.34 -56.81 7.59
CA GLU A 204 -24.22 -56.71 8.75
C GLU A 204 -24.66 -55.25 9.01
N VAL A 205 -25.50 -54.71 8.12
CA VAL A 205 -25.90 -53.29 8.13
C VAL A 205 -26.97 -52.97 9.21
N ASP A 206 -27.72 -53.97 9.67
CA ASP A 206 -28.87 -53.79 10.59
C ASP A 206 -28.49 -53.24 11.98
N ARG A 207 -27.20 -53.26 12.34
CA ARG A 207 -26.69 -52.78 13.64
C ARG A 207 -26.27 -51.31 13.61
N VAL A 208 -26.33 -50.66 12.45
CA VAL A 208 -25.81 -49.32 12.22
C VAL A 208 -26.85 -48.26 12.59
N ARG A 209 -26.43 -47.23 13.32
CA ARG A 209 -27.19 -45.98 13.44
C ARG A 209 -26.28 -44.80 13.17
N PHE A 210 -26.75 -43.95 12.27
CA PHE A 210 -26.16 -42.66 11.94
C PHE A 210 -26.79 -41.55 12.77
N ARG A 211 -26.19 -40.36 12.77
CA ARG A 211 -26.59 -39.16 13.53
C ARG A 211 -27.01 -38.02 12.63
N GLU A 212 -26.26 -37.77 11.55
CA GLU A 212 -26.54 -36.69 10.59
C GLU A 212 -27.15 -37.27 9.31
N LEU A 213 -26.62 -38.41 8.84
CA LEU A 213 -27.09 -39.08 7.63
C LEU A 213 -28.28 -40.01 7.93
N THR A 214 -29.19 -40.19 6.97
CA THR A 214 -30.23 -41.23 7.05
C THR A 214 -29.74 -42.54 6.44
N PHE A 215 -30.32 -43.67 6.86
CA PHE A 215 -30.00 -44.98 6.29
C PHE A 215 -30.25 -45.02 4.77
N ASP A 216 -31.35 -44.41 4.31
CA ASP A 216 -31.70 -44.28 2.90
C ASP A 216 -30.70 -43.44 2.08
N GLN A 217 -30.10 -42.39 2.67
CA GLN A 217 -29.05 -41.59 2.01
C GLN A 217 -27.76 -42.38 1.80
N VAL A 218 -27.47 -43.36 2.65
CA VAL A 218 -26.21 -44.11 2.65
C VAL A 218 -26.31 -45.44 1.89
N PHE A 219 -27.44 -46.14 1.99
CA PHE A 219 -27.63 -47.47 1.40
C PHE A 219 -28.74 -47.55 0.33
N GLY A 220 -29.50 -46.46 0.13
CA GLY A 220 -30.61 -46.41 -0.81
C GLY A 220 -31.89 -47.05 -0.26
N SER A 221 -33.04 -46.47 -0.61
CA SER A 221 -34.35 -46.99 -0.21
C SER A 221 -34.67 -48.32 -0.91
N LEU A 222 -34.86 -49.38 -0.11
CA LEU A 222 -35.22 -50.71 -0.62
C LEU A 222 -36.59 -50.68 -1.33
N PRO A 223 -36.68 -51.13 -2.60
CA PRO A 223 -37.85 -50.84 -3.44
C PRO A 223 -39.07 -51.68 -3.07
N LYS A 224 -40.19 -51.00 -2.76
CA LYS A 224 -41.53 -51.61 -2.70
C LYS A 224 -42.56 -50.78 -3.47
N THR A 225 -42.75 -51.19 -4.72
CA THR A 225 -44.04 -51.24 -5.46
C THR A 225 -45.03 -50.07 -5.36
N SER A 226 -45.37 -49.51 -6.54
CA SER A 226 -46.70 -49.04 -6.95
C SER A 226 -46.91 -47.53 -7.20
N SER A 227 -46.58 -47.14 -8.43
CA SER A 227 -47.53 -46.53 -9.39
C SER A 227 -47.80 -45.01 -9.40
N SER A 228 -48.11 -44.55 -10.62
CA SER A 228 -48.67 -43.24 -11.04
C SER A 228 -47.69 -42.05 -11.12
N ASN A 229 -47.70 -41.21 -12.16
CA ASN A 229 -48.16 -41.37 -13.57
C ASN A 229 -47.61 -40.22 -14.44
N ILE A 230 -47.72 -40.31 -15.80
CA ILE A 230 -47.77 -39.16 -16.76
C ILE A 230 -46.43 -38.34 -16.89
N GLN A 231 -45.90 -37.95 -18.07
CA GLN A 231 -46.31 -38.04 -19.50
C GLN A 231 -45.11 -37.77 -20.44
N VAL A 232 -45.22 -38.11 -21.75
CA VAL A 232 -44.63 -37.39 -22.93
C VAL A 232 -43.09 -37.34 -23.08
N SER A 233 -42.48 -37.54 -24.27
CA SER A 233 -42.97 -38.01 -25.59
C SER A 233 -41.81 -38.37 -26.55
N ASP A 234 -42.12 -39.18 -27.57
CA ASP A 234 -41.63 -39.08 -28.96
C ASP A 234 -40.17 -38.64 -29.23
N SER A 235 -39.28 -39.63 -29.36
CA SER A 235 -37.98 -39.50 -30.08
C SER A 235 -37.44 -40.82 -30.67
N ASP A 236 -38.04 -41.98 -30.38
CA ASP A 236 -37.49 -43.32 -30.77
C ASP A 236 -38.19 -43.97 -32.00
N ASN A 237 -39.29 -43.38 -32.49
CA ASN A 237 -40.02 -43.90 -33.66
C ASN A 237 -39.46 -43.36 -34.99
N ASP A 238 -39.17 -42.06 -35.10
CA ASP A 238 -38.68 -41.42 -36.34
C ASP A 238 -37.36 -42.04 -36.85
N LEU A 239 -36.50 -42.52 -35.94
CA LEU A 239 -35.24 -43.18 -36.30
C LEU A 239 -35.44 -44.56 -36.96
N ARG A 240 -36.61 -45.18 -36.85
CA ARG A 240 -36.91 -46.47 -37.49
C ARG A 240 -37.41 -46.32 -38.93
N ASP A 241 -38.24 -45.32 -39.20
CA ASP A 241 -38.77 -45.09 -40.55
C ASP A 241 -37.77 -44.39 -41.48
N GLN A 242 -36.85 -43.56 -40.96
CA GLN A 242 -35.75 -43.00 -41.74
C GLN A 242 -34.72 -44.03 -42.22
N ILE A 243 -34.66 -45.22 -41.60
CA ILE A 243 -33.81 -46.33 -42.07
C ILE A 243 -34.49 -47.03 -43.26
N ARG A 244 -35.79 -47.32 -43.17
CA ARG A 244 -36.56 -47.96 -44.24
C ARG A 244 -36.53 -47.17 -45.55
N GLN A 245 -36.68 -45.84 -45.49
CA GLN A 245 -36.58 -44.98 -46.67
C GLN A 245 -35.21 -45.03 -47.39
N LYS A 246 -34.14 -45.53 -46.75
CA LYS A 246 -32.81 -45.65 -47.38
C LYS A 246 -32.59 -47.03 -48.02
N ASP A 247 -33.21 -48.09 -47.50
CA ASP A 247 -33.17 -49.41 -48.13
C ASP A 247 -33.94 -49.43 -49.46
N ASP A 248 -35.12 -48.79 -49.53
CA ASP A 248 -35.92 -48.69 -50.75
C ASP A 248 -35.17 -47.96 -51.89
N LEU A 249 -34.32 -46.98 -51.56
CA LEU A 249 -33.52 -46.24 -52.54
C LEU A 249 -32.36 -47.07 -53.12
N ILE A 250 -31.85 -48.04 -52.37
CA ILE A 250 -30.79 -48.96 -52.82
C ILE A 250 -31.35 -49.98 -53.84
N VAL A 251 -32.61 -50.40 -53.68
CA VAL A 251 -33.29 -51.31 -54.63
C VAL A 251 -33.47 -50.64 -56.00
N ALA A 252 -33.80 -49.34 -56.04
CA ALA A 252 -33.95 -48.59 -57.29
C ALA A 252 -32.64 -48.53 -58.11
N LEU A 253 -31.51 -48.22 -57.47
CA LEU A 253 -30.21 -48.11 -58.14
C LEU A 253 -29.63 -49.45 -58.61
N GLN A 254 -30.15 -50.59 -58.13
CA GLN A 254 -29.80 -51.92 -58.64
C GLN A 254 -30.52 -52.30 -59.95
N GLN A 255 -31.52 -51.53 -60.40
CA GLN A 255 -32.20 -51.78 -61.69
C GLN A 255 -31.49 -51.12 -62.88
N GLU A 256 -30.96 -49.90 -62.77
CA GLU A 256 -30.32 -49.20 -63.90
C GLU A 256 -29.04 -49.89 -64.41
N LEU A 257 -28.20 -50.44 -63.52
CA LEU A 257 -26.98 -51.17 -63.89
C LEU A 257 -27.23 -52.44 -64.71
N LYS A 258 -28.49 -52.86 -64.86
CA LYS A 258 -28.88 -54.03 -65.66
C LYS A 258 -29.16 -53.71 -67.13
N GLN A 259 -29.23 -52.43 -67.51
CA GLN A 259 -29.68 -51.97 -68.83
C GLN A 259 -28.55 -51.46 -69.74
N LEU A 260 -27.30 -51.37 -69.25
CA LEU A 260 -26.10 -50.98 -70.01
C LEU A 260 -25.09 -52.14 -70.17
N ARG A 261 -25.57 -53.33 -70.53
CA ARG A 261 -24.74 -54.50 -70.90
C ARG A 261 -25.18 -55.19 -72.20
N SER A 262 -26.00 -54.55 -73.01
CA SER A 262 -26.63 -55.14 -74.20
C SER A 262 -26.42 -54.33 -75.49
N GLU A 263 -25.18 -53.96 -75.80
CA GLU A 263 -24.81 -53.40 -77.12
C GLU A 263 -23.33 -53.64 -77.47
N SER A 264 -23.03 -53.69 -78.79
CA SER A 264 -21.70 -53.83 -79.44
C SER A 264 -21.00 -55.23 -79.46
N ARG A 265 -20.97 -55.89 -80.65
CA ARG A 265 -19.94 -56.86 -81.15
C ARG A 265 -20.29 -57.50 -82.53
N LEU A 266 -19.56 -57.23 -83.65
CA LEU A 266 -19.62 -57.96 -84.96
C LEU A 266 -18.37 -57.73 -85.91
N MET A 267 -17.84 -58.78 -86.60
CA MET A 267 -16.92 -58.91 -87.82
C MET A 267 -15.53 -58.17 -87.90
N GLY A 268 -14.56 -58.38 -88.84
CA GLY A 268 -14.25 -59.37 -89.95
C GLY A 268 -14.15 -58.79 -91.40
N GLY A 269 -13.23 -59.10 -92.37
CA GLY A 269 -11.97 -59.91 -92.48
C GLY A 269 -11.40 -60.10 -93.95
N ASP A 270 -10.09 -60.45 -94.12
CA ASP A 270 -9.41 -61.23 -95.23
C ASP A 270 -9.23 -60.68 -96.71
N THR A 271 -8.37 -61.12 -97.70
CA THR A 271 -7.03 -61.83 -97.91
C THR A 271 -6.49 -61.77 -99.41
N VAL A 272 -5.22 -62.21 -99.72
CA VAL A 272 -4.65 -62.77 -101.04
C VAL A 272 -4.30 -61.82 -102.25
N SER A 273 -3.41 -62.07 -103.27
CA SER A 273 -2.06 -62.73 -103.47
C SER A 273 -1.42 -62.43 -104.89
N ASP A 274 -0.54 -63.27 -105.48
CA ASP A 274 0.44 -63.06 -106.61
C ASP A 274 0.01 -63.32 -108.10
N THR A 275 0.87 -63.03 -109.12
CA THR A 275 1.49 -63.98 -110.15
C THR A 275 1.96 -63.41 -111.54
N SER A 276 2.98 -64.07 -112.17
CA SER A 276 3.49 -64.18 -113.60
C SER A 276 3.44 -62.98 -114.61
N GLU A 277 4.36 -62.69 -115.55
CA GLU A 277 5.59 -63.27 -116.20
C GLU A 277 5.48 -64.27 -117.39
N LEU A 278 6.48 -64.21 -118.28
CA LEU A 278 7.01 -65.08 -119.38
C LEU A 278 6.65 -64.83 -120.87
N SER A 279 7.58 -64.20 -121.61
CA SER A 279 7.70 -64.24 -123.09
C SER A 279 9.15 -64.39 -123.61
N ALA A 280 10.05 -64.91 -122.77
CA ALA A 280 11.49 -64.75 -122.93
C ALA A 280 12.19 -65.83 -123.79
N THR A 281 12.37 -65.57 -125.11
CA THR A 281 13.31 -66.33 -125.97
C THR A 281 14.20 -65.44 -126.85
N ARG A 282 13.65 -64.63 -127.76
CA ARG A 282 14.47 -63.64 -128.52
C ARG A 282 14.99 -62.50 -127.65
N LEU A 283 14.31 -62.22 -126.55
CA LEU A 283 14.87 -61.45 -125.45
C LEU A 283 16.25 -62.00 -125.06
N ARG A 284 16.46 -63.32 -124.91
CA ARG A 284 17.63 -63.94 -124.23
C ARG A 284 19.02 -63.41 -124.62
N SER A 285 19.26 -62.96 -125.86
CA SER A 285 20.57 -62.40 -126.25
C SER A 285 20.77 -60.97 -125.70
N ASP A 286 19.87 -60.05 -126.03
CA ASP A 286 19.94 -58.69 -125.50
C ASP A 286 19.65 -58.66 -124.01
N LEU A 287 18.75 -59.54 -123.56
CA LEU A 287 18.50 -59.88 -122.16
C LEU A 287 19.75 -60.43 -121.47
N THR A 288 20.71 -61.14 -122.09
CA THR A 288 21.96 -61.51 -121.36
C THR A 288 22.88 -60.31 -121.14
N LYS A 289 22.98 -59.38 -122.11
CA LYS A 289 23.76 -58.13 -121.93
C LYS A 289 23.05 -57.15 -120.98
N LEU A 290 21.73 -57.06 -121.11
CA LEU A 290 20.87 -56.33 -120.19
C LEU A 290 20.80 -57.02 -118.82
N GLN A 291 20.92 -58.33 -118.70
CA GLN A 291 21.01 -59.05 -117.42
C GLN A 291 22.32 -58.72 -116.74
N GLN A 292 23.45 -58.75 -117.45
CA GLN A 292 24.71 -58.29 -116.88
C GLN A 292 24.59 -56.83 -116.41
N ARG A 293 24.07 -55.94 -117.26
CA ARG A 293 23.92 -54.51 -116.90
C ARG A 293 22.87 -54.28 -115.80
N VAL A 294 21.80 -55.07 -115.75
CA VAL A 294 20.78 -55.05 -114.69
C VAL A 294 21.34 -55.63 -113.40
N GLU A 295 22.20 -56.65 -113.45
CA GLU A 295 22.85 -57.22 -112.27
C GLU A 295 23.89 -56.23 -111.71
N ASP A 296 24.69 -55.58 -112.58
CA ASP A 296 25.58 -54.47 -112.19
C ASP A 296 24.76 -53.32 -111.54
N LEU A 297 23.67 -52.89 -112.19
CA LEU A 297 22.77 -51.86 -111.67
C LEU A 297 22.02 -52.32 -110.40
N LYS A 298 21.80 -53.62 -110.21
CA LYS A 298 21.16 -54.22 -109.03
C LYS A 298 22.13 -54.36 -107.87
N TYR A 299 23.42 -54.57 -108.13
CA TYR A 299 24.48 -54.36 -107.12
C TYR A 299 24.60 -52.88 -106.75
N GLU A 300 24.53 -51.97 -107.71
CA GLU A 300 24.55 -50.53 -107.45
C GLU A 300 23.30 -50.08 -106.67
N ILE A 301 22.11 -50.56 -107.06
CA ILE A 301 20.84 -50.35 -106.35
C ILE A 301 20.92 -50.96 -104.95
N GLN A 302 21.31 -52.22 -104.76
CA GLN A 302 21.49 -52.77 -103.41
C GLN A 302 22.51 -51.99 -102.57
N SER A 303 23.57 -51.45 -103.16
CA SER A 303 24.51 -50.59 -102.44
C SER A 303 23.90 -49.24 -102.06
N ARG A 304 23.08 -48.66 -102.93
CA ARG A 304 22.30 -47.44 -102.67
C ARG A 304 21.21 -47.68 -101.64
N ASP A 305 20.48 -48.80 -101.71
CA ASP A 305 19.45 -49.22 -100.77
C ASP A 305 20.04 -49.46 -99.38
N ARG A 306 21.17 -50.17 -99.25
CA ARG A 306 21.89 -50.29 -97.97
C ARG A 306 22.31 -48.92 -97.42
N LYS A 307 22.71 -47.99 -98.30
CA LYS A 307 23.05 -46.62 -97.86
C LYS A 307 21.81 -45.79 -97.50
N ILE A 308 20.68 -46.00 -98.18
CA ILE A 308 19.38 -45.41 -97.85
C ILE A 308 18.92 -45.95 -96.49
N SER A 309 18.88 -47.28 -96.27
CA SER A 309 18.55 -47.87 -94.96
C SER A 309 19.45 -47.37 -93.84
N SER A 310 20.76 -47.21 -94.10
CA SER A 310 21.70 -46.60 -93.13
C SER A 310 21.37 -45.14 -92.83
N LEU A 311 20.96 -44.34 -93.83
CA LEU A 311 20.55 -42.95 -93.63
C LEU A 311 19.16 -42.84 -92.98
N THR A 312 18.21 -43.71 -93.33
CA THR A 312 16.88 -43.81 -92.71
C THR A 312 16.97 -44.22 -91.24
N SER A 313 17.85 -45.17 -90.90
CA SER A 313 18.17 -45.48 -89.50
C SER A 313 18.69 -44.24 -88.79
N HIS A 314 19.70 -43.56 -89.34
CA HIS A 314 20.29 -42.38 -88.72
C HIS A 314 19.31 -41.20 -88.59
N ILE A 315 18.37 -41.03 -89.55
CA ILE A 315 17.28 -40.08 -89.44
C ILE A 315 16.34 -40.47 -88.30
N SER A 316 15.96 -41.75 -88.18
CA SER A 316 15.11 -42.23 -87.09
C SER A 316 15.79 -42.09 -85.71
N ASP A 317 17.10 -42.35 -85.63
CA ASP A 317 17.90 -42.13 -84.43
C ASP A 317 17.85 -40.64 -84.02
N LEU A 318 18.08 -39.72 -84.98
CA LEU A 318 18.01 -38.27 -84.76
C LEU A 318 16.59 -37.76 -84.43
N GLU A 319 15.55 -38.36 -85.01
CA GLU A 319 14.15 -38.07 -84.67
C GLU A 319 13.86 -38.46 -83.20
N THR A 320 14.32 -39.64 -82.75
CA THR A 320 14.17 -40.02 -81.33
C THR A 320 14.99 -39.15 -80.38
N GLU A 321 16.20 -38.72 -80.76
CA GLU A 321 16.98 -37.77 -79.96
C GLU A 321 16.25 -36.41 -79.88
N LEU A 322 15.68 -35.93 -80.98
CA LEU A 322 14.95 -34.67 -81.03
C LEU A 322 13.67 -34.71 -80.17
N ASP A 323 12.94 -35.83 -80.14
CA ASP A 323 11.79 -36.02 -79.25
C ASP A 323 12.21 -36.12 -77.77
N ILE A 324 13.32 -36.79 -77.46
CA ILE A 324 13.90 -36.79 -76.11
C ILE A 324 14.25 -35.35 -75.69
N LYS A 325 14.92 -34.57 -76.55
CA LYS A 325 15.26 -33.16 -76.28
C LYS A 325 14.01 -32.27 -76.13
N ASN A 326 12.96 -32.50 -76.92
CA ASN A 326 11.66 -31.84 -76.72
C ASN A 326 11.06 -32.18 -75.36
N SER A 327 11.18 -33.43 -74.88
CA SER A 327 10.69 -33.82 -73.55
C SER A 327 11.49 -33.16 -72.41
N GLU A 328 12.82 -33.06 -72.55
CA GLU A 328 13.71 -32.36 -71.62
C GLU A 328 13.37 -30.86 -71.54
N ILE A 329 13.19 -30.20 -72.69
CA ILE A 329 12.81 -28.79 -72.78
C ILE A 329 11.47 -28.54 -72.10
N ASN A 330 10.47 -29.42 -72.31
CA ASN A 330 9.18 -29.32 -71.64
C ASN A 330 9.29 -29.50 -70.12
N SER A 331 10.13 -30.43 -69.63
CA SER A 331 10.42 -30.62 -68.21
C SER A 331 11.10 -29.39 -67.57
N CYS A 332 12.09 -28.83 -68.27
CA CYS A 332 12.74 -27.58 -67.85
C CYS A 332 11.76 -26.41 -67.80
N MET A 333 10.89 -26.28 -68.81
CA MET A 333 9.85 -25.23 -68.85
C MET A 333 8.81 -25.37 -67.73
N GLN A 334 8.40 -26.60 -67.37
CA GLN A 334 7.56 -26.82 -66.18
C GLN A 334 8.29 -26.44 -64.88
N THR A 335 9.59 -26.73 -64.79
CA THR A 335 10.41 -26.38 -63.62
C THR A 335 10.57 -24.86 -63.49
N VAL A 336 10.81 -24.14 -64.59
CA VAL A 336 10.84 -22.67 -64.62
C VAL A 336 9.51 -22.06 -64.17
N LYS A 337 8.36 -22.59 -64.62
CA LYS A 337 7.04 -22.13 -64.16
C LYS A 337 6.86 -22.28 -62.64
N LYS A 338 7.19 -23.45 -62.09
CA LYS A 338 7.14 -23.70 -60.63
C LYS A 338 8.04 -22.75 -59.84
N LEU A 339 9.22 -22.42 -60.37
CA LEU A 339 10.14 -21.44 -59.74
C LEU A 339 9.59 -20.00 -59.83
N GLN A 340 8.97 -19.61 -60.94
CA GLN A 340 8.30 -18.31 -61.08
C GLN A 340 7.11 -18.18 -60.12
N GLU A 341 6.28 -19.21 -60.00
CA GLU A 341 5.17 -19.28 -59.04
C GLU A 341 5.66 -19.17 -57.59
N LYS A 342 6.71 -19.93 -57.23
CA LYS A 342 7.34 -19.86 -55.90
C LYS A 342 7.94 -18.48 -55.61
N GLY A 343 8.58 -17.86 -56.61
CA GLY A 343 9.08 -16.48 -56.50
C GLY A 343 7.96 -15.48 -56.25
N ARG A 344 6.85 -15.57 -57.01
CA ARG A 344 5.67 -14.71 -56.84
C ARG A 344 5.01 -14.88 -55.46
N HIS A 345 4.96 -16.10 -54.94
CA HIS A 345 4.47 -16.37 -53.58
C HIS A 345 5.40 -15.77 -52.51
N SER A 346 6.72 -15.94 -52.67
CA SER A 346 7.72 -15.38 -51.72
C SER A 346 7.68 -13.85 -51.65
N VAL A 347 7.45 -13.17 -52.79
CA VAL A 347 7.23 -11.71 -52.83
C VAL A 347 5.94 -11.33 -52.09
N LEU A 348 4.86 -12.11 -52.23
CA LEU A 348 3.60 -11.84 -51.53
C LEU A 348 3.74 -12.00 -50.00
N GLU A 349 4.39 -13.06 -49.52
CA GLU A 349 4.65 -13.23 -48.09
C GLU A 349 5.61 -12.16 -47.55
N SER A 350 6.61 -11.75 -48.34
CA SER A 350 7.49 -10.62 -47.97
C SER A 350 6.73 -9.30 -47.84
N SER A 351 5.69 -9.07 -48.65
CA SER A 351 4.81 -7.89 -48.50
C SER A 351 4.03 -7.97 -47.19
N LYS A 352 3.32 -9.08 -46.93
CA LYS A 352 2.57 -9.30 -45.68
C LYS A 352 3.45 -9.13 -44.44
N SER A 353 4.67 -9.67 -44.47
CA SER A 353 5.64 -9.51 -43.38
C SER A 353 6.05 -8.05 -43.20
N GLY A 354 6.24 -7.30 -44.29
CA GLY A 354 6.50 -5.86 -44.24
C GLY A 354 5.33 -5.05 -43.68
N ASP A 355 4.10 -5.45 -43.99
CA ASP A 355 2.87 -4.83 -43.47
C ASP A 355 2.68 -5.14 -41.97
N MET A 356 2.92 -6.38 -41.54
CA MET A 356 2.94 -6.75 -40.13
C MET A 356 4.01 -5.99 -39.34
N ILE A 357 5.21 -5.81 -39.91
CA ILE A 357 6.29 -5.00 -39.31
C ILE A 357 5.88 -3.51 -39.22
N ARG A 358 5.10 -2.99 -40.17
CA ARG A 358 4.55 -1.62 -40.08
C ARG A 358 3.51 -1.50 -38.97
N GLN A 359 2.59 -2.46 -38.86
CA GLN A 359 1.59 -2.48 -37.78
C GLN A 359 2.24 -2.54 -36.40
N LEU A 360 3.12 -3.54 -36.17
CA LEU A 360 3.82 -3.70 -34.90
C LEU A 360 4.67 -2.49 -34.51
N LYS A 361 5.23 -1.75 -35.47
CA LYS A 361 5.92 -0.48 -35.20
C LYS A 361 4.96 0.63 -34.76
N SER A 362 3.76 0.70 -35.35
CA SER A 362 2.72 1.62 -34.91
C SER A 362 2.24 1.29 -33.49
N ASP A 363 2.03 0.01 -33.20
CA ASP A 363 1.57 -0.47 -31.89
C ASP A 363 2.62 -0.20 -30.79
N VAL A 364 3.91 -0.35 -31.11
CA VAL A 364 5.02 0.00 -30.18
C VAL A 364 5.13 1.52 -29.93
N VAL A 365 4.71 2.36 -30.88
CA VAL A 365 4.65 3.82 -30.68
C VAL A 365 3.46 4.19 -29.79
N SER A 366 2.26 3.69 -30.10
CA SER A 366 1.07 4.00 -29.29
C SER A 366 1.18 3.44 -27.87
N LEU A 367 1.76 2.25 -27.68
CA LEU A 367 2.07 1.74 -26.33
C LEU A 367 3.09 2.62 -25.59
N ARG A 368 4.09 3.18 -26.28
CA ARG A 368 5.06 4.11 -25.66
C ARG A 368 4.39 5.43 -25.25
N GLU A 369 3.47 5.95 -26.06
CA GLU A 369 2.70 7.15 -25.75
C GLU A 369 1.72 6.89 -24.58
N ASN A 370 1.00 5.77 -24.61
CA ASN A 370 0.12 5.32 -23.52
C ASN A 370 0.87 5.02 -22.20
N HIS A 371 2.17 4.74 -22.24
CA HIS A 371 3.01 4.63 -21.03
C HIS A 371 3.59 5.98 -20.56
N SER A 372 3.53 7.04 -21.38
CA SER A 372 3.98 8.38 -20.99
C SER A 372 3.03 9.04 -20.00
N GLU A 373 1.71 8.95 -20.21
CA GLU A 373 0.72 9.55 -19.30
C GLU A 373 0.79 8.97 -17.88
N PRO A 374 0.73 7.64 -17.64
CA PRO A 374 0.90 7.07 -16.31
C PRO A 374 2.24 7.43 -15.64
N SER A 375 3.31 7.61 -16.41
CA SER A 375 4.60 8.05 -15.87
C SER A 375 4.57 9.51 -15.38
N GLN A 376 3.81 10.38 -16.05
CA GLN A 376 3.57 11.75 -15.61
C GLN A 376 2.63 11.81 -14.40
N ASP A 377 1.60 10.96 -14.36
CA ASP A 377 0.67 10.84 -13.23
C ASP A 377 1.36 10.28 -11.98
N ILE A 378 2.15 9.21 -12.09
CA ILE A 378 3.00 8.73 -10.99
C ILE A 378 3.92 9.86 -10.49
N SER A 379 4.56 10.57 -11.41
CA SER A 379 5.40 11.73 -11.06
C SER A 379 4.61 12.88 -10.40
N HIS A 380 3.30 12.98 -10.62
CA HIS A 380 2.41 13.95 -9.97
C HIS A 380 1.97 13.47 -8.59
N PHE A 381 1.52 12.22 -8.47
CA PHE A 381 1.16 11.61 -7.19
C PHE A 381 2.35 11.56 -6.22
N GLU A 382 3.56 11.24 -6.68
CA GLU A 382 4.77 11.33 -5.86
C GLU A 382 5.00 12.74 -5.31
N ARG A 383 4.78 13.79 -6.12
CA ARG A 383 4.91 15.18 -5.67
C ARG A 383 3.82 15.53 -4.65
N HIS A 384 2.59 15.09 -4.87
CA HIS A 384 1.48 15.34 -3.95
C HIS A 384 1.69 14.61 -2.60
N ILE A 385 2.15 13.35 -2.62
CA ILE A 385 2.50 12.58 -1.43
C ILE A 385 3.58 13.30 -0.62
N ARG A 386 4.68 13.75 -1.25
CA ARG A 386 5.76 14.49 -0.56
C ARG A 386 5.25 15.79 0.09
N THR A 387 4.28 16.48 -0.51
CA THR A 387 3.64 17.65 0.11
C THR A 387 2.82 17.26 1.34
N LEU A 388 1.97 16.23 1.23
CA LEU A 388 1.17 15.72 2.34
C LEU A 388 2.04 15.17 3.50
N GLU A 389 3.18 14.56 3.19
CA GLU A 389 4.16 14.11 4.19
C GLU A 389 4.79 15.29 4.94
N ALA A 390 5.07 16.41 4.26
CA ALA A 390 5.57 17.64 4.86
C ALA A 390 4.51 18.32 5.74
N GLU A 391 3.27 18.45 5.26
CA GLU A 391 2.13 18.98 6.03
C GLU A 391 1.86 18.12 7.28
N LEU A 392 1.95 16.79 7.16
CA LEU A 392 1.83 15.86 8.28
C LEU A 392 2.98 15.99 9.29
N ALA A 393 4.20 16.28 8.84
CA ALA A 393 5.33 16.56 9.72
C ALA A 393 5.16 17.88 10.47
N GLU A 394 4.72 18.95 9.79
CA GLU A 394 4.42 20.24 10.42
C GLU A 394 3.25 20.13 11.42
N SER A 395 2.18 19.42 11.07
CA SER A 395 1.07 19.11 11.98
C SER A 395 1.51 18.33 13.23
N LYS A 396 2.47 17.41 13.10
CA LYS A 396 3.06 16.69 14.24
C LYS A 396 3.88 17.62 15.13
N GLU A 397 4.70 18.50 14.56
CA GLU A 397 5.51 19.46 15.32
C GLU A 397 4.65 20.54 16.00
N TYR A 398 3.56 20.99 15.37
CA TYR A 398 2.58 21.89 16.00
C TYR A 398 1.89 21.20 17.18
N ARG A 399 1.42 19.96 17.01
CA ARG A 399 0.85 19.16 18.11
C ARG A 399 1.83 18.94 19.25
N ARG A 400 3.13 18.77 18.95
CA ARG A 400 4.20 18.63 19.96
C ARG A 400 4.35 19.91 20.78
N LYS A 401 4.45 21.08 20.13
CA LYS A 401 4.51 22.39 20.81
C LYS A 401 3.29 22.65 21.69
N ASN A 402 2.09 22.30 21.22
CA ASN A 402 0.87 22.46 22.00
C ASN A 402 0.85 21.53 23.24
N LEU A 403 1.42 20.33 23.15
CA LEU A 403 1.59 19.43 24.31
C LEU A 403 2.63 19.97 25.30
N ASP A 404 3.74 20.54 24.82
CA ASP A 404 4.74 21.21 25.66
C ASP A 404 4.10 22.40 26.41
N GLU A 405 3.30 23.23 25.72
CA GLU A 405 2.58 24.37 26.30
C GLU A 405 1.51 23.93 27.30
N ILE A 406 0.71 22.90 26.99
CA ILE A 406 -0.26 22.31 27.93
C ILE A 406 0.46 21.78 29.18
N GLY A 407 1.64 21.18 29.04
CA GLY A 407 2.47 20.77 30.17
C GLY A 407 2.87 21.95 31.07
N ILE A 408 3.35 23.05 30.48
CA ILE A 408 3.71 24.28 31.21
C ILE A 408 2.48 24.90 31.90
N LEU A 409 1.32 24.89 31.24
CA LEU A 409 0.07 25.41 31.82
C LEU A 409 -0.45 24.51 32.97
N GLN A 410 -0.30 23.18 32.88
CA GLN A 410 -0.63 22.27 33.96
C GLN A 410 0.31 22.41 35.17
N GLU A 411 1.61 22.63 34.92
CA GLU A 411 2.61 22.94 35.95
C GLU A 411 2.24 24.23 36.70
N LYS A 412 2.02 25.34 35.97
CA LYS A 412 1.54 26.62 36.53
C LYS A 412 0.23 26.47 37.30
N LEU A 413 -0.73 25.69 36.80
CA LEU A 413 -2.00 25.44 37.49
C LEU A 413 -1.78 24.71 38.83
N ARG A 414 -0.88 23.72 38.86
CA ARG A 414 -0.50 22.97 40.06
C ARG A 414 0.21 23.85 41.09
N GLU A 415 1.17 24.66 40.67
CA GLU A 415 1.82 25.67 41.53
C GLU A 415 0.79 26.67 42.08
N GLY A 416 -0.15 27.11 41.24
CA GLY A 416 -1.26 27.97 41.65
C GLY A 416 -2.16 27.32 42.71
N GLN A 417 -2.48 26.03 42.57
CA GLN A 417 -3.25 25.28 43.56
C GLN A 417 -2.51 25.13 44.90
N PHE A 418 -1.21 24.83 44.89
CA PHE A 418 -0.40 24.80 46.11
C PHE A 418 -0.37 26.17 46.81
N SER A 419 -0.12 27.24 46.06
CA SER A 419 -0.12 28.61 46.60
C SER A 419 -1.47 28.98 47.23
N ILE A 420 -2.60 28.61 46.60
CA ILE A 420 -3.95 28.83 47.16
C ILE A 420 -4.17 27.98 48.42
N HIS A 421 -3.66 26.75 48.48
CA HIS A 421 -3.75 25.89 49.66
C HIS A 421 -2.98 26.47 50.86
N ASP A 422 -1.74 26.94 50.64
CA ASP A 422 -0.92 27.59 51.66
C ASP A 422 -1.60 28.87 52.19
N HIS A 423 -2.14 29.71 51.30
CA HIS A 423 -2.90 30.89 51.71
C HIS A 423 -4.16 30.53 52.50
N HIS A 424 -4.85 29.44 52.14
CA HIS A 424 -6.01 28.96 52.88
C HIS A 424 -5.65 28.51 54.30
N ASP A 425 -4.60 27.70 54.47
CA ASP A 425 -4.18 27.23 55.79
C ASP A 425 -3.58 28.35 56.66
N VAL A 426 -2.95 29.37 56.07
CA VAL A 426 -2.58 30.62 56.77
C VAL A 426 -3.81 31.37 57.25
N LEU A 427 -4.83 31.59 56.40
CA LEU A 427 -6.07 32.27 56.77
C LEU A 427 -6.86 31.51 57.85
N LYS A 428 -6.92 30.19 57.75
CA LYS A 428 -7.54 29.27 58.72
C LYS A 428 -6.83 29.28 60.07
N SER A 429 -5.50 29.32 60.08
CA SER A 429 -4.69 29.50 61.29
C SER A 429 -4.95 30.86 61.95
N GLU A 430 -5.08 31.92 61.13
CA GLU A 430 -5.33 33.28 61.61
C GLU A 430 -6.77 33.48 62.12
N LEU A 431 -7.76 32.80 61.52
CA LEU A 431 -9.12 32.71 62.05
C LEU A 431 -9.13 32.03 63.43
N GLY A 432 -8.42 30.90 63.59
CA GLY A 432 -8.29 30.24 64.90
C GLY A 432 -7.74 31.16 65.99
N ARG A 433 -6.66 31.90 65.71
CA ARG A 433 -6.10 32.90 66.66
C ARG A 433 -7.10 34.00 67.02
N ARG A 434 -7.94 34.42 66.07
CA ARG A 434 -8.99 35.42 66.28
C ARG A 434 -10.12 34.88 67.14
N ASP A 435 -10.56 33.64 66.91
CA ASP A 435 -11.55 32.98 67.75
C ASP A 435 -11.05 32.76 69.18
N ASP A 436 -9.80 32.34 69.38
CA ASP A 436 -9.16 32.26 70.71
C ASP A 436 -9.14 33.63 71.41
N THR A 437 -8.81 34.69 70.66
CA THR A 437 -8.80 36.08 71.16
C THR A 437 -10.21 36.54 71.54
N ILE A 438 -11.23 36.22 70.73
CA ILE A 438 -12.63 36.52 70.99
C ILE A 438 -13.14 35.76 72.21
N GLN A 439 -12.77 34.48 72.39
CA GLN A 439 -13.10 33.70 73.58
C GLN A 439 -12.49 34.32 74.84
N LYS A 440 -11.22 34.74 74.78
CA LYS A 440 -10.55 35.43 75.89
C LYS A 440 -11.25 36.73 76.25
N LEU A 441 -11.53 37.60 75.28
CA LEU A 441 -12.24 38.86 75.47
C LEU A 441 -13.66 38.64 76.05
N ARG A 442 -14.39 37.61 75.61
CA ARG A 442 -15.69 37.24 76.19
C ARG A 442 -15.58 36.85 77.67
N LYS A 443 -14.54 36.11 78.05
CA LYS A 443 -14.27 35.74 79.45
C LYS A 443 -13.92 36.97 80.30
N ASP A 444 -13.11 37.88 79.76
CA ASP A 444 -12.72 39.11 80.45
C ASP A 444 -13.94 40.05 80.64
N VAL A 445 -14.83 40.16 79.65
CA VAL A 445 -16.11 40.89 79.75
C VAL A 445 -17.03 40.29 80.83
N LEU A 446 -17.16 38.97 80.89
CA LEU A 446 -17.95 38.31 81.95
C LEU A 446 -17.39 38.61 83.34
N SER A 447 -16.06 38.54 83.53
CA SER A 447 -15.44 38.88 84.83
C SER A 447 -15.60 40.36 85.19
N LEU A 448 -15.67 41.27 84.21
CA LEU A 448 -15.96 42.68 84.44
C LEU A 448 -17.44 42.91 84.80
N GLN A 449 -18.37 42.12 84.24
CA GLN A 449 -19.79 42.14 84.63
C GLN A 449 -19.98 41.64 86.07
N GLU A 450 -19.37 40.53 86.45
CA GLU A 450 -19.37 40.02 87.84
C GLU A 450 -18.86 41.07 88.85
N LYS A 451 -17.78 41.79 88.50
CA LYS A 451 -17.22 42.88 89.32
C LYS A 451 -18.17 44.08 89.41
N ARG A 452 -18.78 44.49 88.29
CA ARG A 452 -19.80 45.55 88.25
C ARG A 452 -20.98 45.20 89.17
N ASP A 453 -21.49 43.98 89.08
CA ASP A 453 -22.69 43.57 89.80
C ASP A 453 -22.41 43.38 91.30
N SER A 454 -21.18 42.98 91.65
CA SER A 454 -20.67 43.03 93.02
C SER A 454 -20.62 44.47 93.58
N ALA A 455 -20.07 45.42 92.81
CA ALA A 455 -19.97 46.82 93.20
C ALA A 455 -21.35 47.50 93.31
N LEU A 456 -22.29 47.20 92.40
CA LEU A 456 -23.69 47.66 92.50
C LEU A 456 -24.38 47.11 93.76
N SER A 457 -24.12 45.84 94.09
CA SER A 457 -24.64 45.22 95.32
C SER A 457 -24.07 45.85 96.59
N GLU A 458 -22.83 46.33 96.56
CA GLU A 458 -22.20 47.07 97.66
C GLU A 458 -22.73 48.50 97.77
N LEU A 459 -22.84 49.21 96.65
CA LEU A 459 -23.44 50.55 96.56
C LEU A 459 -24.86 50.55 97.14
N HIS A 460 -25.69 49.55 96.79
CA HIS A 460 -27.05 49.43 97.32
C HIS A 460 -27.14 49.05 98.81
N ARG A 461 -26.06 48.51 99.41
CA ARG A 461 -25.95 48.39 100.88
C ARG A 461 -25.61 49.74 101.52
N MET A 462 -24.75 50.53 100.88
CA MET A 462 -24.38 51.87 101.34
C MET A 462 -25.56 52.85 101.24
N GLU A 463 -26.38 52.78 100.19
CA GLU A 463 -27.65 53.53 100.09
C GLU A 463 -28.58 53.25 101.27
N LYS A 464 -28.79 51.97 101.62
CA LYS A 464 -29.64 51.57 102.76
C LYS A 464 -29.06 52.04 104.09
N ARG A 465 -27.73 52.08 104.22
CA ARG A 465 -27.05 52.65 105.40
C ARG A 465 -27.23 54.16 105.48
N ASN A 466 -27.08 54.89 104.37
CA ASN A 466 -27.29 56.33 104.32
C ASN A 466 -28.74 56.68 104.67
N LYS A 467 -29.72 55.98 104.10
CA LYS A 467 -31.13 56.20 104.42
C LYS A 467 -31.44 55.99 105.92
N ALA A 468 -30.89 54.94 106.53
CA ALA A 468 -31.07 54.72 107.97
C ALA A 468 -30.51 55.87 108.82
N LEU A 469 -29.40 56.48 108.40
CA LEU A 469 -28.83 57.68 109.05
C LEU A 469 -29.68 58.94 108.77
N GLU A 470 -30.25 59.08 107.58
CA GLU A 470 -31.19 60.16 107.24
C GLU A 470 -32.44 60.09 108.14
N ASP A 471 -33.06 58.92 108.25
CA ASP A 471 -34.20 58.63 109.12
C ASP A 471 -33.86 58.93 110.60
N GLU A 472 -32.65 58.58 111.06
CA GLU A 472 -32.15 58.90 112.41
C GLU A 472 -31.99 60.42 112.64
N THR A 473 -31.46 61.18 111.66
CA THR A 473 -31.41 62.66 111.76
C THR A 473 -32.78 63.34 111.65
N ALA A 474 -33.79 62.66 111.10
CA ALA A 474 -35.17 63.15 111.12
C ALA A 474 -35.78 62.95 112.51
N HIS A 475 -35.52 61.80 113.15
CA HIS A 475 -35.98 61.52 114.52
C HIS A 475 -35.41 62.53 115.54
N PHE A 476 -34.10 62.82 115.49
CA PHE A 476 -33.51 63.84 116.38
C PHE A 476 -34.06 65.25 116.14
N ARG A 477 -34.49 65.59 114.91
CA ARG A 477 -35.15 66.87 114.63
C ARG A 477 -36.57 66.96 115.22
N ALA A 478 -37.30 65.85 115.25
CA ALA A 478 -38.61 65.80 115.90
C ALA A 478 -38.51 66.03 117.42
N GLN A 479 -37.53 65.40 118.09
CA GLN A 479 -37.31 65.58 119.53
C GLN A 479 -36.99 67.04 119.92
N ILE A 480 -36.29 67.79 119.05
CA ILE A 480 -36.03 69.22 119.27
C ILE A 480 -37.33 70.03 119.21
N SER A 481 -38.20 69.77 118.23
CA SER A 481 -39.48 70.47 118.08
C SER A 481 -40.42 70.25 119.28
N GLU A 482 -40.40 69.06 119.89
CA GLU A 482 -41.22 68.72 121.05
C GLU A 482 -40.79 69.50 122.30
N ALA A 483 -39.49 69.78 122.45
CA ALA A 483 -38.95 70.61 123.53
C ALA A 483 -39.30 72.11 123.38
N ASP A 484 -39.38 72.64 122.16
CA ASP A 484 -39.82 74.03 121.91
C ASP A 484 -41.31 74.25 122.30
N ASP A 485 -42.17 73.24 122.11
CA ASP A 485 -43.59 73.30 122.49
C ASP A 485 -43.81 73.30 124.02
N GLU A 486 -42.92 72.67 124.81
CA GLU A 486 -42.96 72.77 126.28
C GLU A 486 -42.70 74.21 126.76
N VAL A 487 -41.74 74.91 126.13
CA VAL A 487 -41.43 76.32 126.42
C VAL A 487 -42.61 77.23 126.07
N ALA A 488 -43.33 76.96 124.97
CA ALA A 488 -44.51 77.72 124.58
C ALA A 488 -45.66 77.64 125.61
N ASN A 489 -45.82 76.50 126.29
CA ASN A 489 -46.89 76.31 127.28
C ASN A 489 -46.58 76.94 128.65
N ALA A 490 -45.31 77.17 129.01
CA ALA A 490 -44.94 77.91 130.21
C ALA A 490 -45.45 79.37 130.18
N ASN A 491 -45.32 80.04 129.03
CA ASN A 491 -45.68 81.45 128.86
C ASN A 491 -47.19 81.73 129.02
N LYS A 492 -48.06 80.78 128.61
CA LYS A 492 -49.53 80.90 128.70
C LYS A 492 -50.07 80.95 130.14
N LYS A 493 -49.24 80.69 131.16
CA LYS A 493 -49.65 80.77 132.58
C LYS A 493 -49.56 82.17 133.17
N VAL A 494 -48.80 83.09 132.56
CA VAL A 494 -48.61 84.46 133.06
C VAL A 494 -49.80 85.35 132.69
N THR A 495 -50.30 85.23 131.46
CA THR A 495 -51.39 86.05 130.89
C THR A 495 -52.75 85.91 131.58
N ASN A 496 -52.96 84.83 132.33
CA ASN A 496 -54.29 84.48 132.84
C ASN A 496 -54.64 85.18 134.16
N LEU A 497 -53.70 85.88 134.81
CA LEU A 497 -53.94 86.66 136.02
C LEU A 497 -54.33 88.12 135.75
N GLU A 498 -54.24 88.58 134.50
CA GLU A 498 -54.53 89.98 134.12
C GLU A 498 -56.01 90.19 133.70
N GLY A 499 -56.75 89.11 133.44
CA GLY A 499 -58.09 89.16 132.84
C GLY A 499 -59.27 89.46 133.78
N GLU A 500 -59.14 89.23 135.08
CA GLU A 500 -60.27 89.33 136.04
C GLU A 500 -60.84 90.76 136.18
N LEU A 501 -60.06 91.78 135.79
CA LEU A 501 -60.45 93.19 135.89
C LEU A 501 -61.48 93.66 134.85
N GLN A 502 -61.73 92.91 133.77
CA GLN A 502 -62.54 93.39 132.63
C GLN A 502 -64.01 92.92 132.64
N PHE A 503 -64.44 92.19 133.67
CA PHE A 503 -65.80 91.65 133.82
C PHE A 503 -66.91 92.73 133.82
N LEU A 504 -66.63 93.96 134.27
CA LEU A 504 -67.62 95.05 134.40
C LEU A 504 -68.02 95.76 133.09
N ARG A 505 -67.73 95.17 131.92
CA ARG A 505 -68.17 95.71 130.61
C ARG A 505 -69.20 94.84 129.87
N SER A 506 -69.49 93.63 130.35
CA SER A 506 -70.35 92.64 129.69
C SER A 506 -71.86 92.94 129.80
N GLN A 507 -72.27 94.16 129.46
CA GLN A 507 -73.68 94.59 129.50
C GLN A 507 -74.13 95.43 128.29
N ASN A 508 -73.27 95.55 127.26
CA ASN A 508 -73.53 96.36 126.07
C ASN A 508 -73.47 95.55 124.74
N ASP A 509 -72.90 94.34 124.78
CA ASP A 509 -72.52 93.58 123.58
C ASP A 509 -73.63 92.64 123.07
N GLU A 510 -74.71 92.46 123.83
CA GLU A 510 -75.81 91.52 123.50
C GLU A 510 -76.61 91.97 122.27
N CYS A 511 -76.63 93.27 121.95
CA CYS A 511 -77.16 93.77 120.68
C CYS A 511 -76.23 93.58 119.46
N GLN A 512 -75.02 93.03 119.66
CA GLN A 512 -74.01 92.94 118.60
C GLN A 512 -73.93 91.55 117.94
N GLY A 513 -74.46 90.50 118.59
CA GLY A 513 -74.39 89.11 118.09
C GLY A 513 -75.07 88.87 116.75
N GLN A 514 -76.23 89.51 116.51
CA GLN A 514 -77.05 89.33 115.29
C GLN A 514 -76.37 89.80 113.98
N ILE A 515 -75.20 90.45 114.06
CA ILE A 515 -74.40 90.93 112.91
C ILE A 515 -73.34 89.90 112.48
N CYS A 516 -73.06 88.87 113.29
CA CYS A 516 -72.03 87.87 112.96
C CYS A 516 -72.53 86.78 112.00
N GLU A 517 -73.72 86.22 112.24
CA GLU A 517 -74.26 85.08 111.47
C GLU A 517 -74.36 85.36 109.96
N GLN A 518 -74.69 86.59 109.56
CA GLN A 518 -74.75 86.97 108.14
C GLN A 518 -73.38 87.05 107.44
N LYS A 519 -72.26 87.08 108.17
CA LYS A 519 -70.91 87.13 107.59
C LYS A 519 -70.32 85.76 107.29
N GLU A 520 -70.71 84.74 108.05
CA GLU A 520 -70.23 83.37 107.89
C GLU A 520 -70.76 82.74 106.60
N MET A 521 -72.06 82.92 106.31
CA MET A 521 -72.66 82.43 105.06
C MET A 521 -72.06 83.12 103.79
N ILE A 522 -71.58 84.36 103.91
CA ILE A 522 -70.85 85.06 102.83
C ILE A 522 -69.43 84.51 102.63
N THR A 523 -68.79 83.96 103.67
CA THR A 523 -67.46 83.33 103.54
C THR A 523 -67.54 81.91 102.98
N GLN A 524 -68.58 81.16 103.31
CA GLN A 524 -68.79 79.81 102.78
C GLN A 524 -68.98 79.80 101.25
N LEU A 525 -69.86 80.65 100.71
CA LEU A 525 -70.10 80.82 99.27
C LEU A 525 -68.89 81.34 98.47
N ARG A 526 -67.89 81.95 99.14
CA ARG A 526 -66.63 82.35 98.49
C ARG A 526 -65.67 81.18 98.30
N ASN A 527 -65.65 80.25 99.25
CA ASN A 527 -64.82 79.05 99.15
C ASN A 527 -65.36 78.12 98.05
N GLU A 528 -66.68 77.93 97.98
CA GLU A 528 -67.33 77.10 96.96
C GLU A 528 -67.09 77.61 95.52
N ASN A 529 -67.12 78.92 95.29
CA ASN A 529 -66.76 79.49 93.98
C ASN A 529 -65.29 79.19 93.60
N ARG A 530 -64.35 79.34 94.54
CA ARG A 530 -62.93 79.06 94.30
C ARG A 530 -62.68 77.59 93.97
N ASP A 531 -63.35 76.70 94.71
CA ASP A 531 -63.35 75.27 94.49
C ASP A 531 -63.89 74.87 93.10
N ILE A 532 -64.73 75.70 92.49
CA ILE A 532 -65.24 75.52 91.12
C ILE A 532 -64.26 76.10 90.09
N GLU A 533 -63.63 77.25 90.38
CA GLU A 533 -62.60 77.86 89.53
C GLU A 533 -61.37 76.93 89.36
N ASP A 534 -60.86 76.35 90.46
CA ASP A 534 -59.71 75.44 90.41
C ASP A 534 -60.04 74.14 89.61
N LYS A 535 -61.24 73.59 89.77
CA LYS A 535 -61.72 72.41 89.00
C LYS A 535 -61.92 72.73 87.51
N LEU A 536 -62.36 73.94 87.18
CA LEU A 536 -62.46 74.41 85.78
C LEU A 536 -61.07 74.53 85.14
N GLN A 537 -60.08 75.04 85.89
CA GLN A 537 -58.70 75.16 85.43
C GLN A 537 -58.03 73.79 85.20
N GLU A 538 -58.26 72.80 86.07
CA GLU A 538 -57.79 71.42 85.88
C GLU A 538 -58.43 70.76 84.63
N ALA A 539 -59.73 70.98 84.42
CA ALA A 539 -60.43 70.48 83.24
C ALA A 539 -59.89 71.10 81.93
N LEU A 540 -59.58 72.40 81.93
CA LEU A 540 -58.96 73.09 80.79
C LEU A 540 -57.55 72.58 80.48
N SER A 541 -56.72 72.37 81.51
CA SER A 541 -55.39 71.76 81.38
C SER A 541 -55.47 70.36 80.76
N THR A 542 -56.38 69.53 81.28
CA THR A 542 -56.61 68.16 80.79
C THR A 542 -57.11 68.15 79.35
N ALA A 543 -57.98 69.09 78.96
CA ALA A 543 -58.44 69.25 77.59
C ALA A 543 -57.32 69.69 76.63
N HIS A 544 -56.42 70.57 77.08
CA HIS A 544 -55.27 71.00 76.29
C HIS A 544 -54.30 69.84 76.03
N GLN A 545 -53.97 69.04 77.06
CA GLN A 545 -53.11 67.87 76.90
C GLN A 545 -53.71 66.82 75.95
N ARG A 546 -55.03 66.59 76.01
CA ARG A 546 -55.73 65.71 75.06
C ARG A 546 -55.66 66.21 73.61
N ASN A 547 -55.71 67.52 73.39
CA ASN A 547 -55.62 68.10 72.04
C ASN A 547 -54.22 67.89 71.41
N GLU A 548 -53.14 67.99 72.18
CA GLU A 548 -51.79 67.71 71.66
C GLU A 548 -51.59 66.22 71.35
N VAL A 549 -52.14 65.30 72.15
CA VAL A 549 -52.13 63.85 71.80
C VAL A 549 -52.93 63.58 70.52
N ILE A 550 -54.10 64.22 70.34
CA ILE A 550 -54.91 64.12 69.10
C ILE A 550 -54.16 64.68 67.89
N LYS A 551 -53.29 65.68 68.08
CA LYS A 551 -52.45 66.25 67.03
C LYS A 551 -51.30 65.32 66.65
N GLN A 552 -50.58 64.77 67.63
CA GLN A 552 -49.54 63.76 67.42
C GLN A 552 -50.07 62.54 66.65
N MET A 553 -51.22 61.98 67.08
CA MET A 553 -51.86 60.86 66.38
C MET A 553 -52.25 61.19 64.94
N LYS A 554 -52.64 62.44 64.63
CA LYS A 554 -52.93 62.88 63.25
C LYS A 554 -51.67 62.99 62.38
N GLU A 555 -50.55 63.38 62.98
CA GLU A 555 -49.26 63.47 62.29
C GLU A 555 -48.70 62.07 61.99
N GLU A 556 -48.81 61.12 62.93
CA GLU A 556 -48.49 59.70 62.73
C GLU A 556 -49.35 59.05 61.65
N LEU A 557 -50.68 59.22 61.71
CA LEU A 557 -51.61 58.64 60.73
C LEU A 557 -51.37 59.21 59.32
N LYS A 558 -50.96 60.48 59.20
CA LYS A 558 -50.54 61.08 57.94
C LYS A 558 -49.23 60.47 57.42
N LEU A 559 -48.25 60.25 58.30
CA LEU A 559 -46.98 59.62 57.95
C LEU A 559 -47.17 58.18 57.45
N ASP A 560 -47.98 57.38 58.14
CA ASP A 560 -48.25 55.99 57.74
C ASP A 560 -49.09 55.90 56.46
N SER A 561 -50.02 56.83 56.24
CA SER A 561 -50.73 56.96 54.95
C SER A 561 -49.76 57.19 53.78
N SER A 562 -48.71 58.00 53.99
CA SER A 562 -47.64 58.20 52.98
C SER A 562 -46.85 56.91 52.72
N LYS A 563 -46.46 56.18 53.77
CA LYS A 563 -45.74 54.89 53.64
C LYS A 563 -46.56 53.85 52.86
N ILE A 564 -47.88 53.81 53.08
CA ILE A 564 -48.79 52.89 52.38
C ILE A 564 -48.82 53.20 50.88
N GLU A 565 -48.84 54.48 50.48
CA GLU A 565 -48.82 54.85 49.06
C GLU A 565 -47.47 54.52 48.40
N ASP A 566 -46.35 54.81 49.07
CA ASP A 566 -45.01 54.42 48.61
C ASP A 566 -44.87 52.90 48.44
N MET A 567 -45.54 52.11 49.29
CA MET A 567 -45.55 50.65 49.17
C MET A 567 -46.43 50.14 48.01
N LYS A 568 -47.55 50.80 47.69
CA LYS A 568 -48.34 50.45 46.49
C LYS A 568 -47.55 50.67 45.22
N LEU A 569 -46.91 51.83 45.07
CA LEU A 569 -46.15 52.17 43.86
C LEU A 569 -45.01 51.16 43.59
N LYS A 570 -44.34 50.70 44.65
CA LYS A 570 -43.33 49.63 44.58
C LYS A 570 -43.91 48.25 44.25
N LEU A 571 -45.13 47.96 44.69
CA LEU A 571 -45.82 46.71 44.35
C LEU A 571 -46.23 46.70 42.87
N GLU A 572 -46.80 47.80 42.37
CA GLU A 572 -47.13 47.98 40.94
C GLU A 572 -45.88 47.92 40.05
N GLU A 573 -44.71 48.34 40.56
CA GLU A 573 -43.42 48.23 39.88
C GLU A 573 -42.94 46.78 39.79
N ALA A 574 -42.98 46.05 40.90
CA ALA A 574 -42.64 44.63 40.93
C ALA A 574 -43.57 43.78 40.03
N ASP A 575 -44.87 44.10 39.98
CA ASP A 575 -45.82 43.44 39.07
C ASP A 575 -45.51 43.73 37.59
N ARG A 576 -45.12 44.97 37.26
CA ARG A 576 -44.66 45.35 35.90
C ARG A 576 -43.40 44.60 35.49
N GLU A 577 -42.41 44.50 36.39
CA GLU A 577 -41.20 43.71 36.16
C GLU A 577 -41.51 42.22 35.98
N HIS A 578 -42.40 41.66 36.81
CA HIS A 578 -42.80 40.26 36.74
C HIS A 578 -43.46 39.91 35.40
N GLN A 579 -44.39 40.75 34.91
CA GLN A 579 -45.03 40.57 33.60
C GLN A 579 -44.04 40.63 32.43
N HIS A 580 -43.05 41.53 32.51
CA HIS A 580 -41.98 41.62 31.51
C HIS A 580 -41.06 40.38 31.53
N LEU A 581 -40.65 39.91 32.71
CA LEU A 581 -39.89 38.67 32.90
C LEU A 581 -40.67 37.44 32.39
N GLN A 582 -41.96 37.33 32.70
CA GLN A 582 -42.83 36.25 32.23
C GLN A 582 -42.98 36.24 30.71
N SER A 583 -43.11 37.41 30.09
CA SER A 583 -43.16 37.57 28.64
C SER A 583 -41.83 37.15 27.99
N ARG A 584 -40.68 37.55 28.57
CA ARG A 584 -39.36 37.15 28.06
C ARG A 584 -39.10 35.65 28.21
N TYR A 585 -39.51 35.05 29.33
CA TYR A 585 -39.47 33.60 29.53
C TYR A 585 -40.32 32.87 28.48
N THR A 586 -41.55 33.33 28.23
CA THR A 586 -42.46 32.74 27.24
C THR A 586 -41.90 32.82 25.81
N ALA A 587 -41.15 33.88 25.48
CA ALA A 587 -40.44 33.99 24.21
C ALA A 587 -39.24 33.01 24.13
N GLN A 588 -38.49 32.84 25.21
CA GLN A 588 -37.36 31.89 25.27
C GLN A 588 -37.81 30.43 25.14
N VAL A 589 -38.94 30.04 25.74
CA VAL A 589 -39.51 28.69 25.57
C VAL A 589 -39.80 28.40 24.08
N LYS A 590 -40.45 29.33 23.38
CA LYS A 590 -40.77 29.16 21.94
C LYS A 590 -39.53 29.03 21.04
N GLU A 591 -38.44 29.70 21.37
CA GLU A 591 -37.18 29.56 20.62
C GLU A 591 -36.47 28.24 20.96
N ILE A 592 -36.60 27.72 22.19
CA ILE A 592 -36.15 26.36 22.54
C ILE A 592 -36.93 25.32 21.73
N ASP A 593 -38.27 25.45 21.65
CA ASP A 593 -39.12 24.55 20.85
C ASP A 593 -38.69 24.57 19.37
N ARG A 594 -38.45 25.78 18.80
CA ARG A 594 -37.99 25.95 17.41
C ARG A 594 -36.61 25.33 17.16
N LEU A 595 -35.67 25.50 18.09
CA LEU A 595 -34.34 24.92 18.00
C LEU A 595 -34.34 23.40 18.18
N GLN A 596 -35.28 22.84 18.95
CA GLN A 596 -35.50 21.39 19.03
C GLN A 596 -35.99 20.83 17.68
N THR A 597 -36.99 21.46 17.04
CA THR A 597 -37.44 21.00 15.71
C THR A 597 -36.33 21.12 14.66
N GLU A 598 -35.57 22.22 14.65
CA GLU A 598 -34.43 22.41 13.73
C GLU A 598 -33.28 21.41 13.99
N THR A 599 -33.19 20.85 15.20
CA THR A 599 -32.23 19.79 15.53
C THR A 599 -32.72 18.43 15.03
N GLN A 600 -33.99 18.08 15.26
CA GLN A 600 -34.59 16.83 14.80
C GLN A 600 -34.58 16.69 13.26
N GLU A 601 -34.83 17.78 12.53
CA GLU A 601 -34.72 17.80 11.07
C GLU A 601 -33.29 17.52 10.58
N LYS A 602 -32.27 18.04 11.29
CA LYS A 602 -30.86 17.78 10.99
C LYS A 602 -30.44 16.35 11.34
N GLU A 603 -30.91 15.82 12.47
CA GLU A 603 -30.68 14.42 12.86
C GLU A 603 -31.28 13.45 11.84
N LEU A 604 -32.52 13.70 11.38
CA LEU A 604 -33.16 12.91 10.32
C LEU A 604 -32.38 13.01 8.99
N THR A 605 -31.94 14.21 8.61
CA THR A 605 -31.15 14.44 7.38
C THR A 605 -29.77 13.77 7.44
N LEU A 606 -29.12 13.76 8.60
CA LEU A 606 -27.85 13.07 8.82
C LEU A 606 -28.02 11.54 8.80
N SER A 607 -29.08 11.02 9.41
CA SER A 607 -29.44 9.61 9.37
C SER A 607 -29.66 9.11 7.94
N GLN A 608 -30.40 9.87 7.12
CA GLN A 608 -30.59 9.57 5.68
C GLN A 608 -29.28 9.58 4.88
N LYS A 609 -28.32 10.44 5.23
CA LYS A 609 -26.98 10.43 4.61
C LYS A 609 -26.15 9.24 5.08
N GLU A 610 -26.23 8.87 6.36
CA GLU A 610 -25.53 7.67 6.86
C GLU A 610 -26.07 6.39 6.20
N THR A 611 -27.38 6.25 5.96
CA THR A 611 -27.91 5.07 5.26
C THR A 611 -27.49 5.04 3.79
N MET A 612 -27.42 6.19 3.10
CA MET A 612 -26.84 6.27 1.75
C MET A 612 -25.38 5.84 1.73
N TYR A 613 -24.53 6.43 2.58
CA TYR A 613 -23.09 6.08 2.61
C TYR A 613 -22.85 4.63 3.05
N ARG A 614 -23.70 4.03 3.90
CA ARG A 614 -23.65 2.60 4.22
C ARG A 614 -23.97 1.73 2.99
N SER A 615 -24.89 2.14 2.12
CA SER A 615 -25.15 1.44 0.85
C SER A 615 -23.97 1.56 -0.10
N GLU A 616 -23.46 2.78 -0.34
CA GLU A 616 -22.31 3.02 -1.23
C GLU A 616 -21.06 2.26 -0.78
N MET A 617 -20.85 2.11 0.53
CA MET A 617 -19.77 1.28 1.10
C MET A 617 -20.00 -0.21 0.87
N ALA A 618 -21.23 -0.72 1.03
CA ALA A 618 -21.55 -2.13 0.77
C ALA A 618 -21.37 -2.49 -0.71
N ASP A 619 -21.82 -1.63 -1.62
CA ASP A 619 -21.65 -1.81 -3.08
C ASP A 619 -20.15 -1.87 -3.44
N ARG A 620 -19.33 -1.02 -2.83
CA ARG A 620 -17.86 -1.01 -2.98
C ARG A 620 -17.18 -2.22 -2.36
N GLU A 621 -17.65 -2.73 -1.23
CA GLU A 621 -17.16 -3.97 -0.62
C GLU A 621 -17.48 -5.19 -1.49
N GLU A 622 -18.63 -5.21 -2.18
CA GLU A 622 -18.94 -6.25 -3.15
C GLU A 622 -18.06 -6.15 -4.41
N GLU A 623 -17.87 -4.94 -4.96
CA GLU A 623 -16.95 -4.69 -6.09
C GLU A 623 -15.52 -5.16 -5.79
N ILE A 624 -14.98 -4.78 -4.62
CA ILE A 624 -13.67 -5.23 -4.14
C ILE A 624 -13.62 -6.76 -3.99
N SER A 625 -14.72 -7.39 -3.57
CA SER A 625 -14.79 -8.86 -3.41
C SER A 625 -14.81 -9.59 -4.76
N ARG A 626 -15.54 -9.06 -5.75
CA ARG A 626 -15.52 -9.56 -7.14
C ARG A 626 -14.14 -9.42 -7.78
N LEU A 627 -13.53 -8.24 -7.69
CA LEU A 627 -12.18 -7.99 -8.23
C LEU A 627 -11.10 -8.89 -7.59
N LYS A 628 -11.23 -9.22 -6.30
CA LYS A 628 -10.36 -10.22 -5.64
C LYS A 628 -10.54 -11.63 -6.21
N ALA A 629 -11.77 -12.02 -6.53
CA ALA A 629 -12.04 -13.33 -7.14
C ALA A 629 -11.44 -13.42 -8.57
N ASP A 630 -11.64 -12.39 -9.40
CA ASP A 630 -11.05 -12.30 -10.74
C ASP A 630 -9.51 -12.32 -10.69
N LEU A 631 -8.92 -11.58 -9.75
CA LEU A 631 -7.47 -11.55 -9.52
C LEU A 631 -6.91 -12.91 -9.09
N ASN A 632 -7.65 -13.70 -8.29
CA ASN A 632 -7.26 -15.07 -7.95
C ASN A 632 -7.31 -15.99 -9.18
N VAL A 633 -8.37 -15.91 -9.99
CA VAL A 633 -8.52 -16.70 -11.24
C VAL A 633 -7.41 -16.35 -12.25
N LEU A 634 -6.93 -15.11 -12.28
CA LEU A 634 -5.79 -14.70 -13.09
C LEU A 634 -4.46 -15.26 -12.56
N HIS A 635 -4.25 -15.32 -11.24
CA HIS A 635 -3.06 -15.98 -10.66
C HIS A 635 -3.05 -17.49 -10.91
N GLU A 636 -4.20 -18.15 -10.83
CA GLU A 636 -4.31 -19.60 -11.12
C GLU A 636 -3.94 -19.89 -12.59
N LYS A 637 -4.50 -19.11 -13.54
CA LYS A 637 -4.14 -19.20 -14.97
C LYS A 637 -2.69 -18.85 -15.26
N LEU A 638 -2.10 -17.91 -14.51
CA LEU A 638 -0.67 -17.59 -14.63
C LEU A 638 0.17 -18.81 -14.21
N ALA A 639 -0.10 -19.40 -13.05
CA ALA A 639 0.60 -20.58 -12.56
C ALA A 639 0.43 -21.81 -13.48
N GLU A 640 -0.75 -22.02 -14.06
CA GLU A 640 -0.97 -23.01 -15.12
C GLU A 640 -0.08 -22.75 -16.35
N SER A 641 0.04 -21.49 -16.77
CA SER A 641 0.86 -21.10 -17.92
C SER A 641 2.36 -21.23 -17.65
N GLU A 642 2.82 -20.94 -16.43
CA GLU A 642 4.20 -21.14 -15.98
C GLU A 642 4.55 -22.62 -15.94
N GLY A 643 3.67 -23.48 -15.41
CA GLY A 643 3.85 -24.94 -15.46
C GLY A 643 3.88 -25.50 -16.90
N GLN A 644 3.08 -24.93 -17.81
CA GLN A 644 3.15 -25.25 -19.24
C GLN A 644 4.45 -24.77 -19.90
N LEU A 645 5.01 -23.64 -19.47
CA LEU A 645 6.32 -23.16 -19.97
C LEU A 645 7.45 -24.08 -19.50
N ILE A 646 7.50 -24.40 -18.20
CA ILE A 646 8.52 -25.31 -17.63
C ILE A 646 8.52 -26.67 -18.36
N SER A 647 7.35 -27.28 -18.56
CA SER A 647 7.27 -28.56 -19.29
C SER A 647 7.66 -28.47 -20.78
N ARG A 648 7.57 -27.28 -21.40
CA ARG A 648 8.09 -27.03 -22.76
C ARG A 648 9.60 -26.81 -22.76
N GLU A 649 10.14 -26.15 -21.74
CA GLU A 649 11.59 -25.97 -21.55
C GLU A 649 12.28 -27.32 -21.32
N GLU A 650 11.74 -28.17 -20.44
CA GLU A 650 12.20 -29.55 -20.24
C GLU A 650 12.17 -30.36 -21.55
N HIS A 651 11.13 -30.20 -22.37
CA HIS A 651 11.04 -30.85 -23.68
C HIS A 651 12.09 -30.32 -24.68
N ILE A 652 12.30 -29.00 -24.70
CA ILE A 652 13.33 -28.35 -25.52
C ILE A 652 14.72 -28.85 -25.12
N ASP A 653 15.05 -28.90 -23.83
CA ASP A 653 16.32 -29.43 -23.32
C ASP A 653 16.51 -30.90 -23.68
N HIS A 654 15.46 -31.72 -23.57
CA HIS A 654 15.50 -33.12 -24.00
C HIS A 654 15.81 -33.26 -25.51
N VAL A 655 15.23 -32.39 -26.35
CA VAL A 655 15.49 -32.35 -27.80
C VAL A 655 16.88 -31.80 -28.11
N GLN A 656 17.35 -30.77 -27.40
CA GLN A 656 18.71 -30.23 -27.54
C GLN A 656 19.79 -31.26 -27.17
N ASN A 657 19.58 -32.02 -26.10
CA ASN A 657 20.49 -33.09 -25.69
C ASN A 657 20.54 -34.20 -26.76
N LYS A 658 19.38 -34.64 -27.27
CA LYS A 658 19.31 -35.58 -28.42
C LYS A 658 20.02 -35.06 -29.67
N LEU A 659 19.87 -33.78 -29.99
CA LEU A 659 20.57 -33.16 -31.12
C LEU A 659 22.10 -33.15 -30.90
N ARG A 660 22.56 -32.86 -29.68
CA ARG A 660 23.99 -32.91 -29.29
C ARG A 660 24.58 -34.32 -29.44
N ASP A 661 23.82 -35.35 -29.07
CA ASP A 661 24.22 -36.76 -29.27
C ASP A 661 24.30 -37.13 -30.75
N VAL A 662 23.33 -36.71 -31.58
CA VAL A 662 23.33 -36.96 -33.03
C VAL A 662 24.50 -36.22 -33.71
N VAL A 663 24.76 -34.96 -33.37
CA VAL A 663 25.93 -34.21 -33.87
C VAL A 663 27.24 -34.88 -33.45
N SER A 664 27.32 -35.40 -32.23
CA SER A 664 28.49 -36.16 -31.75
C SER A 664 28.68 -37.48 -32.50
N GLN A 665 27.60 -38.15 -32.91
CA GLN A 665 27.66 -39.33 -33.77
C GLN A 665 28.07 -38.99 -35.21
N LEU A 666 27.50 -37.93 -35.80
CA LEU A 666 27.89 -37.46 -37.14
C LEU A 666 29.38 -37.11 -37.19
N THR A 667 29.89 -36.34 -36.22
CA THR A 667 31.31 -35.99 -36.12
C THR A 667 32.20 -37.24 -36.03
N ARG A 668 31.77 -38.30 -35.33
CA ARG A 668 32.51 -39.58 -35.30
C ARG A 668 32.50 -40.27 -36.66
N ARG A 669 31.37 -40.31 -37.36
CA ARG A 669 31.25 -40.88 -38.71
C ARG A 669 32.05 -40.11 -39.76
N GLU A 670 32.11 -38.79 -39.64
CA GLU A 670 32.91 -37.92 -40.50
C GLU A 670 34.42 -38.20 -40.34
N ASN A 671 34.90 -38.32 -39.09
CA ASN A 671 36.27 -38.77 -38.80
C ASN A 671 36.56 -40.21 -39.28
N GLU A 672 35.59 -41.14 -39.15
CA GLU A 672 35.70 -42.50 -39.70
C GLU A 672 35.82 -42.49 -41.24
N LEU A 673 35.01 -41.67 -41.93
CA LEU A 673 35.05 -41.50 -43.38
C LEU A 673 36.37 -40.89 -43.83
N GLN A 674 36.82 -39.79 -43.23
CA GLN A 674 38.10 -39.16 -43.57
C GLN A 674 39.29 -40.12 -43.38
N ALA A 675 39.23 -40.97 -42.34
CA ALA A 675 40.24 -42.00 -42.11
C ALA A 675 40.16 -43.18 -43.10
N LEU A 676 39.01 -43.44 -43.72
CA LEU A 676 38.84 -44.42 -44.81
C LEU A 676 39.26 -43.84 -46.16
N GLU A 677 38.92 -42.59 -46.46
CA GLU A 677 39.37 -41.84 -47.64
C GLU A 677 40.90 -41.75 -47.68
N SER A 678 41.53 -41.40 -46.55
CA SER A 678 43.00 -41.36 -46.42
C SER A 678 43.67 -42.72 -46.68
N LYS A 679 43.01 -43.83 -46.30
CA LYS A 679 43.50 -45.20 -46.58
C LYS A 679 43.26 -45.60 -48.03
N LEU A 680 42.12 -45.20 -48.61
CA LEU A 680 41.79 -45.46 -50.00
C LEU A 680 42.79 -44.76 -50.92
N GLU A 681 43.13 -43.50 -50.64
CA GLU A 681 44.10 -42.77 -51.46
C GLU A 681 45.51 -43.33 -51.28
N ALA A 682 45.94 -43.67 -50.06
CA ALA A 682 47.23 -44.36 -49.86
C ALA A 682 47.31 -45.71 -50.61
N ALA A 683 46.20 -46.47 -50.69
CA ALA A 683 46.13 -47.71 -51.46
C ALA A 683 46.06 -47.46 -52.99
N ASN A 684 45.46 -46.36 -53.42
CA ASN A 684 45.42 -45.92 -54.82
C ASN A 684 46.82 -45.51 -55.32
N ASP A 685 47.55 -44.77 -54.48
CA ASP A 685 48.92 -44.32 -54.67
C ASP A 685 49.88 -45.52 -54.75
N GLU A 686 49.72 -46.50 -53.85
CA GLU A 686 50.52 -47.74 -53.89
C GLU A 686 50.15 -48.63 -55.09
N ARG A 687 48.88 -48.75 -55.44
CA ARG A 687 48.44 -49.41 -56.70
C ARG A 687 49.09 -48.77 -57.91
N LYS A 688 49.25 -47.44 -57.93
CA LYS A 688 49.94 -46.71 -59.01
C LYS A 688 51.43 -47.04 -59.05
N ARG A 689 52.14 -46.98 -57.91
CA ARG A 689 53.57 -47.40 -57.83
C ARG A 689 53.77 -48.84 -58.31
N LEU A 690 52.88 -49.74 -57.93
CA LEU A 690 52.92 -51.14 -58.37
C LEU A 690 52.64 -51.29 -59.86
N ALA A 691 51.75 -50.49 -60.44
CA ALA A 691 51.52 -50.44 -61.89
C ALA A 691 52.76 -49.90 -62.64
N ASP A 692 53.38 -48.83 -62.16
CA ASP A 692 54.61 -48.27 -62.73
C ASP A 692 55.76 -49.32 -62.69
N VAL A 693 55.89 -50.06 -61.57
CA VAL A 693 56.86 -51.17 -61.43
C VAL A 693 56.54 -52.35 -62.36
N VAL A 694 55.27 -52.69 -62.57
CA VAL A 694 54.86 -53.71 -63.55
C VAL A 694 55.21 -53.26 -64.97
N GLN A 695 54.90 -52.02 -65.35
CA GLN A 695 55.24 -51.47 -66.66
C GLN A 695 56.76 -51.46 -66.91
N HIS A 696 57.56 -51.09 -65.91
CA HIS A 696 59.03 -51.17 -66.00
C HIS A 696 59.54 -52.61 -66.17
N ARG A 697 58.91 -53.59 -65.51
CA ARG A 697 59.23 -55.02 -65.70
C ARG A 697 58.81 -55.53 -67.07
N GLU A 698 57.66 -55.10 -67.57
CA GLU A 698 57.14 -55.47 -68.88
C GLU A 698 58.03 -54.94 -70.02
N MET A 699 58.46 -53.67 -69.95
CA MET A 699 59.48 -53.13 -70.87
C MET A 699 60.82 -53.89 -70.77
N SER A 700 61.22 -54.29 -69.55
CA SER A 700 62.45 -55.08 -69.34
C SER A 700 62.35 -56.49 -69.91
N LEU A 701 61.16 -57.12 -69.85
CA LEU A 701 60.88 -58.41 -70.47
C LEU A 701 60.86 -58.31 -71.99
N GLN A 702 60.21 -57.30 -72.56
CA GLN A 702 60.22 -57.03 -74.00
C GLN A 702 61.64 -56.84 -74.56
N GLN A 703 62.53 -56.15 -73.82
CA GLN A 703 63.94 -56.03 -74.18
C GLN A 703 64.67 -57.38 -74.12
N LEU A 704 64.43 -58.19 -73.07
CA LEU A 704 65.02 -59.53 -72.95
C LEU A 704 64.50 -60.51 -74.02
N GLU A 705 63.24 -60.40 -74.43
CA GLU A 705 62.64 -61.18 -75.52
C GLU A 705 63.26 -60.80 -76.87
N HIS A 706 63.40 -59.50 -77.15
CA HIS A 706 64.12 -58.99 -78.32
C HIS A 706 65.58 -59.48 -78.36
N ASP A 707 66.30 -59.37 -77.24
CA ASP A 707 67.70 -59.76 -77.17
C ASP A 707 67.88 -61.28 -77.26
N PHE A 708 66.91 -62.06 -76.76
CA PHE A 708 66.85 -63.51 -76.93
C PHE A 708 66.58 -63.91 -78.39
N ASP A 709 65.61 -63.29 -79.07
CA ASP A 709 65.34 -63.58 -80.48
C ASP A 709 66.50 -63.15 -81.38
N HIS A 710 67.19 -62.04 -81.07
CA HIS A 710 68.41 -61.64 -81.78
C HIS A 710 69.61 -62.58 -81.51
N ALA A 711 69.74 -63.13 -80.29
CA ALA A 711 70.73 -64.16 -80.00
C ALA A 711 70.42 -65.49 -80.73
N LYS A 712 69.14 -65.84 -80.85
CA LYS A 712 68.61 -67.01 -81.57
C LYS A 712 68.76 -66.88 -83.09
N GLU A 713 68.61 -65.67 -83.64
CA GLU A 713 68.94 -65.33 -85.02
C GLU A 713 70.45 -65.51 -85.28
N LYS A 714 71.32 -64.90 -84.45
CA LYS A 714 72.78 -65.11 -84.52
C LYS A 714 73.19 -66.58 -84.41
N TYR A 715 72.51 -67.35 -83.56
CA TYR A 715 72.73 -68.80 -83.45
C TYR A 715 72.33 -69.54 -84.74
N LYS A 716 71.18 -69.19 -85.35
CA LYS A 716 70.75 -69.74 -86.63
C LYS A 716 71.74 -69.41 -87.75
N ASP A 717 72.22 -68.17 -87.84
CA ASP A 717 73.23 -67.75 -88.82
C ASP A 717 74.55 -68.51 -88.63
N ALA A 718 74.98 -68.72 -87.38
CA ALA A 718 76.15 -69.53 -87.06
C ALA A 718 75.98 -71.01 -87.45
N VAL A 719 74.77 -71.57 -87.28
CA VAL A 719 74.44 -72.93 -87.74
C VAL A 719 74.42 -73.03 -89.27
N GLU A 720 73.86 -72.03 -89.97
CA GLU A 720 73.89 -71.97 -91.44
C GLU A 720 75.32 -71.84 -92.00
N GLU A 721 76.16 -70.97 -91.43
CA GLU A 721 77.55 -70.85 -91.85
C GLU A 721 78.36 -72.10 -91.50
N ASN A 722 78.10 -72.74 -90.36
CA ASN A 722 78.72 -74.05 -90.06
C ASN A 722 78.31 -75.12 -91.08
N GLY A 723 77.04 -75.15 -91.51
CA GLY A 723 76.58 -76.02 -92.60
C GLY A 723 77.23 -75.71 -93.96
N ARG A 724 77.51 -74.43 -94.26
CA ARG A 724 78.28 -74.02 -95.46
C ARG A 724 79.75 -74.44 -95.37
N LEU A 725 80.35 -74.37 -94.18
CA LEU A 725 81.71 -74.83 -93.92
C LEU A 725 81.80 -76.37 -94.01
N GLU A 726 80.83 -77.09 -93.48
CA GLU A 726 80.73 -78.55 -93.61
C GLU A 726 80.54 -78.98 -95.07
N ALA A 727 79.68 -78.29 -95.84
CA ALA A 727 79.55 -78.51 -97.28
C ALA A 727 80.85 -78.20 -98.05
N ARG A 728 81.60 -77.16 -97.67
CA ARG A 728 82.94 -76.87 -98.22
C ARG A 728 83.95 -77.97 -97.90
N ILE A 729 83.93 -78.51 -96.68
CA ILE A 729 84.79 -79.61 -96.25
C ILE A 729 84.45 -80.89 -97.04
N GLN A 730 83.17 -81.20 -97.24
CA GLN A 730 82.73 -82.32 -98.08
C GLN A 730 83.17 -82.12 -99.55
N ALA A 731 83.03 -80.91 -100.11
CA ALA A 731 83.51 -80.61 -101.46
C ALA A 731 85.04 -80.77 -101.60
N PHE A 732 85.82 -80.34 -100.60
CA PHE A 732 87.27 -80.58 -100.54
C PHE A 732 87.60 -82.07 -100.45
N ALA A 733 86.89 -82.83 -99.62
CA ALA A 733 87.09 -84.28 -99.49
C ALA A 733 86.78 -85.03 -100.80
N ILE A 734 85.72 -84.65 -101.50
CA ILE A 734 85.40 -85.19 -102.84
C ILE A 734 86.49 -84.84 -103.85
N SER A 735 86.99 -83.60 -103.85
CA SER A 735 88.07 -83.19 -104.75
C SER A 735 89.40 -83.91 -104.47
N ALA A 736 89.72 -84.16 -103.19
CA ALA A 736 90.89 -84.93 -102.81
C ALA A 736 90.75 -86.42 -103.18
N GLN A 737 89.54 -86.98 -103.07
CA GLN A 737 89.27 -88.36 -103.49
C GLN A 737 89.39 -88.51 -105.01
N THR A 738 88.87 -87.58 -105.82
CA THR A 738 89.01 -87.66 -107.29
C THR A 738 90.45 -87.46 -107.74
N GLU A 739 91.23 -86.60 -107.07
CA GLU A 739 92.67 -86.45 -107.29
C GLU A 739 93.42 -87.75 -106.93
N GLN A 740 93.06 -88.40 -105.81
CA GLN A 740 93.60 -89.70 -105.42
C GLN A 740 93.24 -90.83 -106.41
N ASP A 741 92.03 -90.84 -106.96
CA ASP A 741 91.59 -91.83 -107.95
C ASP A 741 92.31 -91.66 -109.30
N VAL A 742 92.62 -90.42 -109.70
CA VAL A 742 93.47 -90.11 -110.87
C VAL A 742 94.91 -90.58 -110.62
N LEU A 743 95.50 -90.28 -109.47
CA LEU A 743 96.84 -90.76 -109.11
C LEU A 743 96.93 -92.29 -109.01
N SER A 744 95.87 -92.94 -108.54
CA SER A 744 95.75 -94.40 -108.46
C SER A 744 95.67 -95.05 -109.85
N SER A 745 94.97 -94.42 -110.80
CA SER A 745 94.92 -94.88 -112.20
C SER A 745 96.22 -94.61 -112.97
N GLU A 746 96.92 -93.51 -112.71
CA GLU A 746 98.31 -93.32 -113.20
C GLU A 746 99.28 -94.39 -112.69
N MET A 747 99.25 -94.69 -111.39
CA MET A 747 100.05 -95.76 -110.77
C MET A 747 99.81 -97.09 -111.47
N LYS A 748 98.54 -97.44 -111.69
CA LYS A 748 98.17 -98.69 -112.36
C LYS A 748 98.72 -98.78 -113.80
N HIS A 749 98.65 -97.70 -114.59
CA HIS A 749 99.26 -97.69 -115.92
C HIS A 749 100.79 -97.78 -115.89
N LYS A 750 101.46 -97.24 -114.86
CA LYS A 750 102.92 -97.40 -114.66
C LYS A 750 103.26 -98.87 -114.34
N ASP A 751 102.51 -99.54 -113.46
CA ASP A 751 102.67 -100.97 -113.18
C ASP A 751 102.41 -101.86 -114.42
N GLU A 752 101.37 -101.56 -115.21
CA GLU A 752 101.06 -102.25 -116.48
C GLU A 752 102.17 -102.09 -117.54
N GLY A 753 102.96 -101.01 -117.47
CA GLY A 753 104.19 -100.83 -118.25
C GLY A 753 105.38 -101.62 -117.68
N LEU A 754 105.54 -101.63 -116.35
CA LEU A 754 106.63 -102.28 -115.63
C LEU A 754 106.56 -103.81 -115.76
N VAL A 755 105.35 -104.39 -115.69
CA VAL A 755 105.09 -105.83 -115.97
C VAL A 755 105.49 -106.18 -117.40
N ARG A 756 105.24 -105.30 -118.37
CA ARG A 756 105.58 -105.51 -119.79
C ARG A 756 107.10 -105.58 -119.98
N MET A 757 107.83 -104.63 -119.39
CA MET A 757 109.30 -104.64 -119.41
C MET A 757 109.89 -105.89 -118.74
N LYS A 758 109.33 -106.35 -117.61
CA LYS A 758 109.75 -107.63 -116.99
C LYS A 758 109.57 -108.82 -117.92
N MET A 759 108.47 -108.86 -118.69
CA MET A 759 108.20 -109.95 -119.63
C MET A 759 109.20 -109.98 -120.80
N ASP A 760 109.68 -108.82 -121.27
CA ASP A 760 110.70 -108.75 -122.31
C ASP A 760 112.11 -109.02 -121.79
N ILE A 761 112.41 -108.66 -120.54
CA ILE A 761 113.65 -109.07 -119.84
C ILE A 761 113.72 -110.60 -119.72
N MET A 762 112.62 -111.27 -119.34
CA MET A 762 112.58 -112.74 -119.28
C MET A 762 112.90 -113.38 -120.64
N LYS A 763 112.31 -112.89 -121.74
CA LYS A 763 112.60 -113.38 -123.10
C LYS A 763 114.08 -113.23 -123.46
N LEU A 764 114.71 -112.12 -123.07
CA LEU A 764 116.14 -111.89 -123.31
C LEU A 764 117.02 -112.84 -122.49
N GLN A 765 116.69 -113.11 -121.22
CA GLN A 765 117.41 -114.10 -120.40
C GLN A 765 117.29 -115.52 -120.97
N GLU A 766 116.09 -115.91 -121.44
CA GLU A 766 115.85 -117.20 -122.07
C GLU A 766 116.64 -117.36 -123.38
N LEU A 767 116.81 -116.27 -124.14
CA LEU A 767 117.60 -116.24 -125.37
C LEU A 767 119.11 -116.28 -125.10
N CYS A 768 119.59 -115.62 -124.04
CA CYS A 768 120.99 -115.71 -123.59
C CYS A 768 121.35 -117.13 -123.16
N SER A 769 120.49 -117.78 -122.36
CA SER A 769 120.70 -119.15 -121.87
C SER A 769 120.90 -120.15 -123.02
N ARG A 770 120.15 -119.99 -124.13
CA ARG A 770 120.30 -120.84 -125.32
C ARG A 770 121.63 -120.62 -126.05
N TYR A 771 122.18 -119.41 -126.03
CA TYR A 771 123.51 -119.15 -126.59
C TYR A 771 124.64 -119.66 -125.69
N GLU A 772 124.51 -119.58 -124.37
CA GLU A 772 125.44 -120.20 -123.41
C GLU A 772 125.48 -121.73 -123.59
N GLU A 773 124.31 -122.36 -123.77
CA GLU A 773 124.20 -123.80 -124.05
C GLU A 773 124.88 -124.20 -125.37
N GLN A 774 124.70 -123.43 -126.44
CA GLN A 774 125.39 -123.63 -127.73
C GLN A 774 126.91 -123.46 -127.63
N ILE A 775 127.40 -122.48 -126.86
CA ILE A 775 128.84 -122.27 -126.63
C ILE A 775 129.43 -123.47 -125.88
N SER A 776 128.78 -123.94 -124.80
CA SER A 776 129.24 -125.12 -124.04
C SER A 776 129.20 -126.43 -124.85
N GLN A 777 128.48 -126.45 -125.97
CA GLN A 777 128.45 -127.58 -126.90
C GLN A 777 129.60 -127.50 -127.92
N ALA A 778 129.90 -126.30 -128.44
CA ALA A 778 131.05 -126.07 -129.33
C ALA A 778 132.41 -126.26 -128.61
N GLU A 779 132.52 -125.91 -127.33
CA GLU A 779 133.73 -126.14 -126.52
C GLU A 779 134.08 -127.64 -126.42
N LYS A 780 133.07 -128.49 -126.28
CA LYS A 780 133.24 -129.96 -126.19
C LYS A 780 133.73 -130.56 -127.51
N GLU A 781 133.26 -130.07 -128.66
CA GLU A 781 133.79 -130.50 -129.96
C GLU A 781 135.24 -130.03 -130.18
N ALA A 782 135.58 -128.80 -129.77
CA ALA A 782 136.95 -128.30 -129.82
C ALA A 782 137.91 -129.13 -128.93
N GLU A 783 137.44 -129.62 -127.78
CA GLU A 783 138.22 -130.45 -126.87
C GLU A 783 138.37 -131.91 -127.36
N TYR A 784 137.35 -132.44 -128.04
CA TYR A 784 137.44 -133.72 -128.76
C TYR A 784 138.46 -133.67 -129.90
N LEU A 785 138.42 -132.61 -130.73
CA LEU A 785 139.39 -132.41 -131.82
C LEU A 785 140.81 -132.20 -131.31
N ARG A 786 141.00 -131.47 -130.20
CA ARG A 786 142.30 -131.34 -129.50
C ARG A 786 142.83 -132.68 -128.98
N SER A 787 141.95 -133.62 -128.64
CA SER A 787 142.35 -134.95 -128.15
C SER A 787 142.88 -135.84 -129.27
N GLN A 788 142.23 -135.87 -130.45
CA GLN A 788 142.76 -136.58 -131.62
C GLN A 788 144.06 -135.96 -132.15
N LEU A 789 144.25 -134.64 -132.03
CA LEU A 789 145.51 -133.99 -132.42
C LEU A 789 146.71 -134.35 -131.52
N ARG A 790 146.51 -135.06 -130.41
CA ARG A 790 147.60 -135.57 -129.54
C ARG A 790 148.00 -137.00 -129.85
N SER A 791 147.16 -137.80 -130.50
CA SER A 791 147.49 -139.19 -130.89
C SER A 791 148.27 -139.30 -132.20
N SER A 792 148.73 -138.18 -132.77
CA SER A 792 149.49 -138.11 -134.03
C SER A 792 150.94 -137.65 -133.85
N GLN A 793 151.48 -137.68 -132.62
CA GLN A 793 152.84 -137.19 -132.30
C GLN A 793 153.74 -138.15 -131.49
N ASN A 794 153.30 -139.37 -131.21
CA ASN A 794 154.16 -140.46 -130.69
C ASN A 794 153.79 -141.77 -131.39
N GLU A 795 154.68 -142.21 -132.29
CA GLU A 795 154.74 -143.51 -133.01
C GLU A 795 153.45 -144.02 -133.69
#